data_AF-A0AAU9LAB5-F1
#
_entry.id   AF-A0AAU9LAB5-F1
#
_cell.length_a   1.000
_cell.length_b   1.000
_cell.length_c   1.000
_cell.angle_alpha   90.00
_cell.angle_beta   90.00
_cell.angle_gamma   90.00
#
_symmetry.space_group_name_H-M   'P 1'
#
loop_
_entity.id
_entity.type
_entity.pdbx_description
1 polymer ?
#
loop_
_entity_poly.entity_id
_entity_poly.type
_entity_poly.pdbx_seq_one_letter_code
_entity_poly.pdbx_strand_id
1 'polypeptide(L)'
;MQQVLSRARGIHAPYGRLFSSLNGYVQDTIIPTYHFQKSLLRLPIPKLEDSIQRYLLAVEPLVTPQAFHETKDAVFEFQHGVGKDLQQALITRDMANAHTSYINQWWLEMYLTDRQPLPINYNPQIQLKMDIVPAKNTPSQRATSLIASTVRIFRTLRDGKLEPDVFHTKPALSRTTCFQYICKFLPERVSFYGAAAFGAYPLDMSQYQHLFASTRVPRIGQDELQVATTLPKHVVVQRGTKFYTFDVLTQEGKAVADEEILANVEAILAQPLTTSTFNAPGMGLMTTMNRDTWANARQKLEASSAVNKASLEQIDSALFIVCLEHEAPVTPEETNRTFLIGDGSNRWFDKSFQLIIAANGVASVNFEHAWGDGVAILRYLNELYNDSIKYPVLKSRGQAKPRELPWDSSGETNKLLNEAKKAYDKWTSSLLVACAETPVTRAVGKQYNIGTDGLMQMTIQLAHYKLHQKFVATYESASTAAFKHGRTETVRSCTNEAVDFVCTMVDASASNTDKANALRVAVTKHGELTKNGVMGQGFDRHLFALRAMAELEGINVPKFYTLPAHQILNKIILSTSTLSSPALEGGSFGPVNEDCYGIGYGIEKEGSTFQLSSYRKDLPQLKELLVESITDLECLLADTTPKKIKRVDHRNQSIEAQQLLPRHSQENKTSVFWFPDAIYYTRRVIMYIIATDRGVASLQYLNIKTKTLTYLFSRNRQLRVLHFFLVDSTNIVGDM
;
A
#
# COMPACT_ATOMS: atom_id res chain seq x y z
N MET A 1 23.86 52.63 -13.93
CA MET A 1 24.10 51.22 -13.52
C MET A 1 23.04 50.31 -14.15
N GLN A 2 22.98 50.29 -15.49
CA GLN A 2 21.90 49.65 -16.24
C GLN A 2 22.39 49.07 -17.60
N GLN A 3 23.67 48.66 -17.69
CA GLN A 3 24.23 48.19 -18.97
C GLN A 3 25.43 47.22 -18.89
N VAL A 4 25.52 46.37 -17.84
CA VAL A 4 26.66 45.40 -17.73
C VAL A 4 26.24 43.94 -17.47
N LEU A 5 24.94 43.61 -17.41
CA LEU A 5 24.48 42.21 -17.22
C LEU A 5 23.85 41.59 -18.48
N SER A 6 24.43 41.83 -19.67
CA SER A 6 23.93 41.30 -20.95
C SER A 6 24.80 40.23 -21.62
N ARG A 7 25.81 39.65 -20.94
CA ARG A 7 26.65 38.59 -21.54
C ARG A 7 26.95 37.43 -20.58
N ALA A 8 25.91 36.67 -20.29
CA ALA A 8 25.99 35.24 -19.96
C ALA A 8 24.63 34.59 -20.29
N ARG A 9 24.32 34.52 -21.60
CA ARG A 9 23.18 33.76 -22.15
C ARG A 9 23.73 32.60 -22.96
N GLY A 10 23.19 31.41 -22.67
CA GLY A 10 23.51 30.12 -23.26
C GLY A 10 23.71 29.13 -22.11
N ILE A 11 22.74 28.31 -21.69
CA ILE A 11 21.72 27.57 -22.43
C ILE A 11 20.44 27.57 -21.59
N HIS A 12 19.47 28.43 -21.93
CA HIS A 12 18.06 28.24 -21.56
C HIS A 12 17.36 27.81 -22.85
N ALA A 13 17.06 26.52 -22.98
CA ALA A 13 16.15 26.04 -24.01
C ALA A 13 14.73 26.56 -23.70
N PRO A 14 13.98 26.99 -24.71
CA PRO A 14 12.75 27.75 -24.51
C PRO A 14 11.63 26.84 -24.00
N TYR A 15 10.91 27.32 -22.99
CA TYR A 15 9.57 26.88 -22.64
C TYR A 15 8.65 27.11 -23.85
N GLY A 16 8.46 26.06 -24.64
CA GLY A 16 7.56 26.02 -25.79
C GLY A 16 7.43 24.59 -26.30
N ARG A 17 6.27 23.96 -26.04
CA ARG A 17 5.88 22.56 -26.33
C ARG A 17 6.41 21.48 -25.38
N LEU A 18 5.92 21.50 -24.13
CA LEU A 18 6.01 20.36 -23.20
C LEU A 18 4.64 19.96 -22.63
N PHE A 19 3.57 20.22 -23.40
CA PHE A 19 2.23 19.70 -23.13
C PHE A 19 1.95 18.54 -24.11
N SER A 20 1.53 17.41 -23.56
CA SER A 20 1.34 16.08 -24.17
C SER A 20 2.62 15.24 -24.38
N SER A 21 2.66 14.09 -23.70
CA SER A 21 3.05 12.89 -24.42
C SER A 21 2.02 12.70 -25.54
N LEU A 22 2.39 13.07 -26.76
CA LEU A 22 1.57 13.02 -27.99
C LEU A 22 0.97 11.62 -28.32
N ASN A 23 1.18 10.61 -27.48
CA ASN A 23 0.75 9.23 -27.69
C ASN A 23 -0.45 8.82 -26.81
N GLY A 24 -0.92 9.68 -25.90
CA GLY A 24 -2.09 9.42 -25.05
C GLY A 24 -1.87 8.32 -23.99
N TYR A 25 -0.65 8.24 -23.46
CA TYR A 25 -0.23 7.35 -22.38
C TYR A 25 0.39 8.16 -21.24
N VAL A 26 0.19 7.74 -19.99
CA VAL A 26 0.82 8.40 -18.82
C VAL A 26 2.31 8.09 -18.71
N GLN A 27 2.72 6.93 -19.21
CA GLN A 27 4.09 6.44 -19.27
C GLN A 27 4.34 5.69 -20.59
N ASP A 28 5.60 5.60 -21.00
CA ASP A 28 6.04 4.83 -22.16
C ASP A 28 7.36 4.13 -21.81
N THR A 29 7.25 3.06 -21.02
CA THR A 29 8.41 2.32 -20.54
C THR A 29 9.13 1.57 -21.65
N ILE A 30 10.45 1.42 -21.53
CA ILE A 30 11.23 0.53 -22.40
C ILE A 30 11.32 -0.90 -21.88
N ILE A 31 11.04 -1.12 -20.59
CA ILE A 31 11.01 -2.45 -19.97
C ILE A 31 9.56 -2.93 -20.01
N PRO A 32 9.20 -4.03 -20.68
CA PRO A 32 7.81 -4.48 -20.73
C PRO A 32 7.17 -4.53 -19.33
N THR A 33 5.94 -4.03 -19.17
CA THR A 33 5.29 -3.87 -17.85
C THR A 33 5.38 -5.12 -16.96
N TYR A 34 5.16 -6.31 -17.53
CA TYR A 34 5.17 -7.57 -16.80
C TYR A 34 6.49 -8.35 -16.91
N HIS A 35 7.58 -7.69 -17.30
CA HIS A 35 8.86 -8.34 -17.63
C HIS A 35 9.43 -9.19 -16.48
N PHE A 36 9.27 -8.73 -15.24
CA PHE A 36 9.84 -9.40 -14.07
C PHE A 36 8.99 -10.56 -13.52
N GLN A 37 7.70 -10.64 -13.90
CA GLN A 37 6.71 -11.48 -13.24
C GLN A 37 7.05 -12.99 -13.27
N LYS A 38 7.70 -13.47 -14.34
CA LYS A 38 8.10 -14.89 -14.47
C LYS A 38 9.27 -15.29 -13.58
N SER A 39 10.03 -14.33 -13.05
CA SER A 39 11.23 -14.58 -12.24
C SER A 39 11.14 -14.06 -10.81
N LEU A 40 9.98 -13.53 -10.41
CA LEU A 40 9.71 -13.17 -9.02
C LEU A 40 9.98 -14.37 -8.10
N LEU A 41 10.56 -14.09 -6.94
CA LEU A 41 10.78 -15.09 -5.91
C LEU A 41 9.44 -15.57 -5.34
N ARG A 42 9.38 -16.84 -4.97
CA ARG A 42 8.20 -17.41 -4.31
C ARG A 42 8.11 -16.90 -2.88
N LEU A 43 6.91 -16.62 -2.40
CA LEU A 43 6.67 -16.23 -1.02
C LEU A 43 7.11 -17.38 -0.10
N PRO A 44 8.05 -17.15 0.83
CA PRO A 44 8.51 -18.21 1.71
C PRO A 44 7.40 -18.63 2.69
N ILE A 45 7.37 -19.92 3.03
CA ILE A 45 6.65 -20.41 4.20
C ILE A 45 7.62 -20.31 5.38
N PRO A 46 7.28 -19.59 6.46
CA PRO A 46 8.10 -19.55 7.67
C PRO A 46 8.32 -20.94 8.27
N LYS A 47 9.37 -21.10 9.06
CA LYS A 47 9.51 -22.28 9.92
C LYS A 47 8.39 -22.29 10.96
N LEU A 48 7.88 -23.49 11.27
CA LEU A 48 6.82 -23.65 12.27
C LEU A 48 7.26 -23.09 13.63
N GLU A 49 8.50 -23.37 14.05
CA GLU A 49 9.05 -22.94 15.33
C GLU A 49 9.08 -21.40 15.42
N ASP A 50 9.51 -20.74 14.36
CA ASP A 50 9.60 -19.28 14.30
C ASP A 50 8.20 -18.64 14.37
N SER A 51 7.22 -19.21 13.66
CA SER A 51 5.83 -18.72 13.72
C SER A 51 5.20 -18.91 15.09
N ILE A 52 5.42 -20.06 15.75
CA ILE A 52 4.92 -20.30 17.11
C ILE A 52 5.58 -19.35 18.12
N GLN A 53 6.89 -19.13 18.01
CA GLN A 53 7.58 -18.16 18.87
C GLN A 53 7.03 -16.75 18.69
N ARG A 54 6.86 -16.29 17.45
CA ARG A 54 6.31 -14.95 17.14
C ARG A 54 4.86 -14.82 17.59
N TYR A 55 4.06 -15.87 17.43
CA TYR A 55 2.69 -15.93 17.94
C TYR A 55 2.65 -15.78 19.46
N LEU A 56 3.47 -16.52 20.20
CA LEU A 56 3.53 -16.41 21.66
C LEU A 56 3.93 -15.01 22.11
N LEU A 57 4.93 -14.39 21.47
CA LEU A 57 5.34 -13.02 21.77
C LEU A 57 4.24 -11.98 21.51
N ALA A 58 3.35 -12.23 20.54
CA ALA A 58 2.21 -11.36 20.27
C ALA A 58 1.03 -11.59 21.22
N VAL A 59 0.89 -12.80 21.78
CA VAL A 59 -0.16 -13.14 22.75
C VAL A 59 0.18 -12.65 24.15
N GLU A 60 1.45 -12.78 24.56
CA GLU A 60 1.94 -12.47 25.92
C GLU A 60 1.44 -11.12 26.48
N PRO A 61 1.52 -9.98 25.76
CA PRO A 61 1.09 -8.69 26.31
C PRO A 61 -0.44 -8.55 26.43
N LEU A 62 -1.23 -9.49 25.88
CA LEU A 62 -2.68 -9.37 25.75
C LEU A 62 -3.46 -10.20 26.78
N VAL A 63 -2.80 -11.12 27.49
CA VAL A 63 -3.48 -12.12 28.31
C VAL A 63 -2.87 -12.25 29.70
N THR A 64 -3.59 -12.91 30.61
CA THR A 64 -3.07 -13.18 31.96
C THR A 64 -1.94 -14.22 31.91
N PRO A 65 -1.04 -14.25 32.90
CA PRO A 65 0.03 -15.26 32.97
C PRO A 65 -0.49 -16.70 32.90
N GLN A 66 -1.65 -16.97 33.51
CA GLN A 66 -2.30 -18.28 33.46
C GLN A 66 -2.75 -18.63 32.04
N ALA A 67 -3.49 -17.75 31.37
CA ALA A 67 -3.93 -17.97 29.99
C ALA A 67 -2.75 -18.10 29.01
N PHE A 68 -1.66 -17.38 29.27
CA PHE A 68 -0.43 -17.51 28.49
C PHE A 68 0.25 -18.88 28.70
N HIS A 69 0.27 -19.39 29.93
CA HIS A 69 0.80 -20.73 30.22
C HIS A 69 0.00 -21.82 29.50
N GLU A 70 -1.34 -21.78 29.59
CA GLU A 70 -2.22 -22.71 28.85
C GLU A 70 -2.00 -22.62 27.33
N THR A 71 -1.75 -21.41 26.82
CA THR A 71 -1.43 -21.21 25.40
C THR A 71 -0.09 -21.83 25.04
N LYS A 72 0.94 -21.66 25.88
CA LYS A 72 2.27 -22.29 25.69
C LYS A 72 2.16 -23.81 25.59
N ASP A 73 1.39 -24.43 26.48
CA ASP A 73 1.20 -25.88 26.48
C ASP A 73 0.49 -26.34 25.19
N ALA A 74 -0.60 -25.66 24.80
CA ALA A 74 -1.35 -26.01 23.59
C ALA A 74 -0.55 -25.82 22.29
N VAL A 75 0.27 -24.75 22.19
CA VAL A 75 1.13 -24.58 21.01
C VAL A 75 2.32 -25.54 21.03
N PHE A 76 2.81 -25.94 22.21
CA PHE A 76 3.83 -26.97 22.32
C PHE A 76 3.31 -28.32 21.81
N GLU A 77 2.10 -28.72 22.22
CA GLU A 77 1.41 -29.91 21.70
C GLU A 77 1.21 -29.82 20.18
N PHE A 78 0.75 -28.66 19.67
CA PHE A 78 0.58 -28.45 18.24
C PHE A 78 1.91 -28.57 17.47
N GLN A 79 2.95 -27.88 17.93
CA GLN A 79 4.27 -27.86 17.30
C GLN A 79 4.93 -29.24 17.29
N HIS A 80 4.67 -30.09 18.29
CA HIS A 80 5.26 -31.43 18.38
C HIS A 80 4.36 -32.56 17.86
N GLY A 81 3.08 -32.27 17.62
CA GLY A 81 2.10 -33.16 17.02
C GLY A 81 1.67 -32.70 15.63
N VAL A 82 0.36 -32.53 15.45
CA VAL A 82 -0.30 -32.31 14.14
C VAL A 82 0.21 -31.09 13.36
N GLY A 83 0.79 -30.09 14.03
CA GLY A 83 1.36 -28.92 13.38
C GLY A 83 2.51 -29.25 12.43
N LYS A 84 3.31 -30.29 12.73
CA LYS A 84 4.38 -30.76 11.81
C LYS A 84 3.82 -31.38 10.55
N ASP A 85 2.75 -32.17 10.69
CA ASP A 85 2.11 -32.82 9.55
C ASP A 85 1.45 -31.77 8.64
N LEU A 86 0.76 -30.79 9.25
CA LEU A 86 0.18 -29.65 8.53
C LEU A 86 1.24 -28.77 7.85
N GLN A 87 2.37 -28.53 8.52
CA GLN A 87 3.52 -27.82 7.93
C GLN A 87 4.01 -28.54 6.68
N GLN A 88 4.22 -29.86 6.77
CA GLN A 88 4.72 -30.66 5.67
C GLN A 88 3.70 -30.73 4.51
N ALA A 89 2.41 -30.84 4.84
CA ALA A 89 1.34 -30.81 3.85
C ALA A 89 1.27 -29.45 3.13
N LEU A 90 1.38 -28.34 3.88
CA LEU A 90 1.43 -26.98 3.31
C LEU A 90 2.63 -26.80 2.38
N ILE A 91 3.83 -27.23 2.79
CA ILE A 91 5.04 -27.18 1.96
C ILE A 91 4.87 -28.03 0.69
N THR A 92 4.27 -29.22 0.82
CA THR A 92 4.00 -30.11 -0.32
C THR A 92 3.03 -29.48 -1.31
N ARG A 93 1.93 -28.89 -0.81
CA ARG A 93 0.96 -28.15 -1.63
C ARG A 93 1.62 -26.95 -2.32
N ASP A 94 2.43 -26.19 -1.60
CA ASP A 94 3.16 -25.04 -2.15
C ASP A 94 4.11 -25.49 -3.28
N MET A 95 4.93 -26.51 -3.06
CA MET A 95 5.82 -27.07 -4.10
C MET A 95 5.07 -27.54 -5.35
N ALA A 96 3.89 -28.14 -5.19
CA ALA A 96 3.03 -28.54 -6.30
C ALA A 96 2.42 -27.35 -7.07
N ASN A 97 2.36 -26.17 -6.44
CA ASN A 97 1.73 -24.96 -6.98
C ASN A 97 2.73 -23.79 -7.15
N ALA A 98 3.93 -24.07 -7.66
CA ALA A 98 5.01 -23.09 -7.81
C ALA A 98 4.68 -21.86 -8.71
N HIS A 99 3.55 -21.87 -9.40
CA HIS A 99 3.06 -20.75 -10.19
C HIS A 99 2.40 -19.64 -9.35
N THR A 100 2.09 -19.89 -8.08
CA THR A 100 1.47 -18.94 -7.14
C THR A 100 2.16 -18.97 -5.76
N SER A 101 1.71 -18.16 -4.81
CA SER A 101 2.07 -18.26 -3.38
C SER A 101 1.12 -19.20 -2.64
N TYR A 102 1.57 -19.73 -1.50
CA TYR A 102 0.78 -20.63 -0.64
C TYR A 102 -0.50 -19.99 -0.09
N ILE A 103 -0.55 -18.64 -0.02
CA ILE A 103 -1.62 -17.90 0.68
C ILE A 103 -2.65 -17.27 -0.27
N ASN A 104 -2.29 -17.02 -1.53
CA ASN A 104 -3.09 -16.18 -2.43
C ASN A 104 -4.55 -16.64 -2.57
N GLN A 105 -4.76 -17.94 -2.79
CA GLN A 105 -6.09 -18.53 -2.98
C GLN A 105 -6.95 -18.36 -1.72
N TRP A 106 -6.50 -18.88 -0.58
CA TRP A 106 -7.29 -18.83 0.66
C TRP A 106 -7.53 -17.40 1.15
N TRP A 107 -6.58 -16.49 0.92
CA TRP A 107 -6.78 -15.08 1.28
C TRP A 107 -7.86 -14.41 0.42
N LEU A 108 -7.91 -14.71 -0.88
CA LEU A 108 -8.98 -14.26 -1.75
C LEU A 108 -10.33 -14.88 -1.35
N GLU A 109 -10.35 -16.19 -1.09
CA GLU A 109 -11.55 -16.92 -0.68
C GLU A 109 -12.12 -16.37 0.63
N MET A 110 -11.29 -15.98 1.60
CA MET A 110 -11.74 -15.32 2.84
C MET A 110 -12.61 -14.09 2.53
N TYR A 111 -12.18 -13.21 1.63
CA TYR A 111 -12.99 -12.05 1.25
C TYR A 111 -14.23 -12.44 0.45
N LEU A 112 -14.09 -13.38 -0.49
CA LEU A 112 -15.17 -13.78 -1.38
C LEU A 112 -16.23 -14.67 -0.73
N THR A 113 -15.96 -15.26 0.43
CA THR A 113 -16.91 -16.10 1.19
C THR A 113 -17.55 -15.36 2.37
N ASP A 114 -16.99 -14.25 2.84
CA ASP A 114 -17.66 -13.43 3.85
C ASP A 114 -18.96 -12.81 3.29
N ARG A 115 -20.05 -12.92 4.05
CA ARG A 115 -21.40 -12.48 3.66
C ARG A 115 -21.75 -11.08 4.17
N GLN A 116 -20.88 -10.43 4.94
CA GLN A 116 -21.09 -9.05 5.39
C GLN A 116 -21.22 -8.07 4.20
N PRO A 117 -21.99 -6.98 4.35
CA PRO A 117 -22.00 -5.91 3.36
C PRO A 117 -20.59 -5.37 3.07
N LEU A 118 -20.32 -4.96 1.83
CA LEU A 118 -19.03 -4.41 1.43
C LEU A 118 -18.67 -3.03 1.99
N PRO A 119 -19.57 -2.00 1.96
CA PRO A 119 -19.21 -0.68 2.47
C PRO A 119 -18.83 -0.77 3.95
N ILE A 120 -17.89 0.06 4.40
CA ILE A 120 -17.36 0.08 5.78
C ILE A 120 -16.54 -1.16 6.14
N ASN A 121 -17.09 -2.38 6.00
CA ASN A 121 -16.43 -3.62 6.43
C ASN A 121 -15.19 -3.96 5.59
N TYR A 122 -15.26 -3.69 4.27
CA TYR A 122 -14.16 -4.00 3.34
C TYR A 122 -13.72 -2.81 2.52
N ASN A 123 -14.65 -2.04 1.94
CA ASN A 123 -14.29 -0.97 1.02
C ASN A 123 -13.71 0.24 1.76
N PRO A 124 -12.42 0.57 1.59
CA PRO A 124 -11.85 1.80 2.12
C PRO A 124 -12.02 2.93 1.09
N GLN A 125 -11.63 4.14 1.47
CA GLN A 125 -11.52 5.29 0.58
C GLN A 125 -10.14 5.95 0.71
N ILE A 126 -9.64 6.52 -0.39
CA ILE A 126 -8.39 7.27 -0.41
C ILE A 126 -8.62 8.61 -1.11
N GLN A 127 -8.45 9.70 -0.38
CA GLN A 127 -8.65 11.07 -0.82
C GLN A 127 -7.46 11.58 -1.62
N LEU A 128 -7.75 12.18 -2.77
CA LEU A 128 -6.78 12.84 -3.64
C LEU A 128 -6.56 14.29 -3.21
N LYS A 129 -5.34 14.81 -3.36
CA LYS A 129 -5.09 16.25 -3.23
C LYS A 129 -5.81 17.04 -4.33
N MET A 130 -6.19 18.27 -4.03
CA MET A 130 -6.77 19.19 -5.00
C MET A 130 -5.76 19.58 -6.09
N ASP A 131 -6.26 19.97 -7.26
CA ASP A 131 -5.39 20.56 -8.29
C ASP A 131 -4.87 21.92 -7.79
N ILE A 132 -3.61 22.22 -8.09
CA ILE A 132 -2.98 23.50 -7.77
C ILE A 132 -3.61 24.67 -8.53
N VAL A 133 -4.30 24.41 -9.65
CA VAL A 133 -5.04 25.40 -10.44
C VAL A 133 -6.51 25.42 -10.00
N PRO A 134 -7.00 26.46 -9.29
CA PRO A 134 -8.35 26.48 -8.73
C PRO A 134 -9.47 26.24 -9.76
N ALA A 135 -9.32 26.75 -10.98
CA ALA A 135 -10.30 26.57 -12.05
C ALA A 135 -10.51 25.09 -12.46
N LYS A 136 -9.52 24.22 -12.21
CA LYS A 136 -9.62 22.77 -12.46
C LYS A 136 -10.34 22.02 -11.35
N ASN A 137 -10.62 22.67 -10.23
CA ASN A 137 -11.35 22.09 -9.11
C ASN A 137 -12.86 22.34 -9.17
N THR A 138 -13.39 22.88 -10.27
CA THR A 138 -14.84 22.82 -10.50
C THR A 138 -15.27 21.36 -10.72
N PRO A 139 -16.48 20.93 -10.32
CA PRO A 139 -16.88 19.52 -10.41
C PRO A 139 -16.73 18.93 -11.81
N SER A 140 -17.12 19.66 -12.86
CA SER A 140 -17.01 19.19 -14.24
C SER A 140 -15.56 19.04 -14.70
N GLN A 141 -14.70 20.04 -14.43
CA GLN A 141 -13.29 20.00 -14.81
C GLN A 141 -12.53 18.92 -14.06
N ARG A 142 -12.79 18.79 -12.76
CA ARG A 142 -12.14 17.81 -11.90
C ARG A 142 -12.52 16.39 -12.32
N ALA A 143 -13.82 16.11 -12.44
CA ALA A 143 -14.31 14.81 -12.89
C ALA A 143 -13.73 14.46 -14.27
N THR A 144 -13.77 15.39 -15.23
CA THR A 144 -13.21 15.16 -16.57
C THR A 144 -11.72 14.84 -16.53
N SER A 145 -10.94 15.64 -15.80
CA SER A 145 -9.49 15.44 -15.69
C SER A 145 -9.15 14.06 -15.11
N LEU A 146 -9.87 13.65 -14.06
CA LEU A 146 -9.66 12.35 -13.42
C LEU A 146 -10.12 11.19 -14.31
N ILE A 147 -11.25 11.32 -15.02
CA ILE A 147 -11.72 10.32 -15.99
C ILE A 147 -10.68 10.16 -17.11
N ALA A 148 -10.28 11.26 -17.74
CA ALA A 148 -9.33 11.23 -18.85
C ALA A 148 -7.97 10.64 -18.45
N SER A 149 -7.45 11.04 -17.29
CA SER A 149 -6.20 10.46 -16.75
C SER A 149 -6.35 8.98 -16.42
N THR A 150 -7.48 8.56 -15.86
CA THR A 150 -7.76 7.14 -15.61
C THR A 150 -7.82 6.33 -16.91
N VAL A 151 -8.41 6.88 -17.97
CA VAL A 151 -8.44 6.26 -19.30
C VAL A 151 -7.03 6.15 -19.91
N ARG A 152 -6.19 7.18 -19.73
CA ARG A 152 -4.77 7.11 -20.14
C ARG A 152 -4.01 6.04 -19.37
N ILE A 153 -4.24 5.90 -18.06
CA ILE A 153 -3.63 4.82 -17.25
C ILE A 153 -4.08 3.45 -17.72
N PHE A 154 -5.39 3.26 -17.94
CA PHE A 154 -5.92 2.02 -18.48
C PHE A 154 -5.23 1.64 -19.78
N ARG A 155 -5.14 2.58 -20.73
CA ARG A 155 -4.43 2.37 -22.00
C ARG A 155 -2.96 2.03 -21.79
N THR A 156 -2.27 2.75 -20.89
CA THR A 156 -0.87 2.49 -20.56
C THR A 156 -0.66 1.09 -20.00
N LEU A 157 -1.57 0.59 -19.16
CA LEU A 157 -1.52 -0.77 -18.62
C LEU A 157 -1.84 -1.82 -19.68
N ARG A 158 -2.96 -1.64 -20.41
CA ARG A 158 -3.43 -2.54 -21.49
C ARG A 158 -2.36 -2.74 -22.56
N ASP A 159 -1.69 -1.65 -22.95
CA ASP A 159 -0.71 -1.65 -24.05
C ASP A 159 0.72 -1.98 -23.56
N GLY A 160 0.89 -2.37 -22.29
CA GLY A 160 2.19 -2.80 -21.74
C GLY A 160 3.24 -1.69 -21.64
N LYS A 161 2.79 -0.45 -21.47
CA LYS A 161 3.61 0.78 -21.43
C LYS A 161 3.84 1.33 -20.02
N LEU A 162 3.19 0.76 -19.02
CA LEU A 162 3.39 1.12 -17.62
C LEU A 162 4.76 0.63 -17.15
N GLU A 163 5.55 1.48 -16.50
CA GLU A 163 6.80 1.02 -15.90
C GLU A 163 6.52 -0.09 -14.87
N PRO A 164 7.29 -1.20 -14.88
CA PRO A 164 7.15 -2.25 -13.88
C PRO A 164 7.27 -1.68 -12.46
N ASP A 165 6.49 -2.20 -11.52
CA ASP A 165 6.66 -1.86 -10.12
C ASP A 165 8.00 -2.40 -9.60
N VAL A 166 8.85 -1.49 -9.13
CA VAL A 166 10.19 -1.82 -8.62
C VAL A 166 10.49 -1.00 -7.37
N PHE A 167 10.86 -1.70 -6.29
CA PHE A 167 11.39 -1.06 -5.10
C PHE A 167 12.91 -0.87 -5.23
N HIS A 168 13.38 0.38 -5.17
CA HIS A 168 14.78 0.73 -5.40
C HIS A 168 15.49 1.05 -4.08
N THR A 169 16.44 0.21 -3.66
CA THR A 169 17.30 0.49 -2.49
C THR A 169 18.54 1.29 -2.87
N LYS A 170 18.99 1.19 -4.12
CA LYS A 170 20.13 1.95 -4.67
C LYS A 170 19.68 2.73 -5.91
N PRO A 171 18.86 3.79 -5.75
CA PRO A 171 18.30 4.52 -6.89
C PRO A 171 19.36 5.15 -7.80
N ALA A 172 20.52 5.55 -7.26
CA ALA A 172 21.64 6.06 -8.06
C ALA A 172 22.16 5.07 -9.11
N LEU A 173 21.97 3.75 -8.91
CA LEU A 173 22.35 2.71 -9.85
C LEU A 173 21.14 2.21 -10.67
N SER A 174 20.01 1.99 -9.99
CA SER A 174 18.82 1.33 -10.55
C SER A 174 17.80 2.27 -11.19
N ARG A 175 17.96 3.60 -11.10
CA ARG A 175 17.16 4.58 -11.85
C ARG A 175 17.99 5.24 -12.94
N THR A 176 18.60 4.41 -13.79
CA THR A 176 19.45 4.86 -14.89
C THR A 176 19.00 4.25 -16.21
N THR A 177 19.22 4.95 -17.32
CA THR A 177 18.95 4.43 -18.67
C THR A 177 19.73 3.13 -18.93
N CYS A 178 20.96 3.03 -18.43
CA CYS A 178 21.77 1.81 -18.51
C CYS A 178 21.08 0.62 -17.85
N PHE A 179 20.62 0.78 -16.61
CA PHE A 179 19.84 -0.25 -15.91
C PHE A 179 18.60 -0.69 -16.71
N GLN A 180 17.86 0.27 -17.27
CA GLN A 180 16.64 -0.04 -18.01
C GLN A 180 16.93 -0.87 -19.28
N TYR A 181 17.97 -0.53 -20.04
CA TYR A 181 18.36 -1.32 -21.22
C TYR A 181 18.92 -2.69 -20.85
N ILE A 182 19.71 -2.79 -19.77
CA ILE A 182 20.16 -4.09 -19.25
C ILE A 182 18.94 -4.96 -18.92
N CYS A 183 17.99 -4.44 -18.14
CA CYS A 183 16.78 -5.18 -17.77
C CYS A 183 15.98 -5.57 -19.00
N LYS A 184 15.72 -4.65 -19.93
CA LYS A 184 14.96 -4.91 -21.17
C LYS A 184 15.47 -6.13 -21.95
N PHE A 185 16.79 -6.32 -22.02
CA PHE A 185 17.40 -7.41 -22.80
C PHE A 185 17.62 -8.70 -21.99
N LEU A 186 17.42 -8.68 -20.67
CA LEU A 186 17.47 -9.90 -19.89
C LEU A 186 16.25 -10.77 -20.20
N PRO A 187 16.39 -12.10 -20.29
CA PRO A 187 15.24 -12.98 -20.39
C PRO A 187 14.33 -12.85 -19.16
N GLU A 188 13.01 -12.85 -19.36
CA GLU A 188 12.02 -12.69 -18.27
C GLU A 188 12.23 -13.70 -17.12
N ARG A 189 12.74 -14.90 -17.41
CA ARG A 189 13.03 -15.97 -16.43
C ARG A 189 14.18 -15.67 -15.47
N VAL A 190 15.03 -14.68 -15.77
CA VAL A 190 16.17 -14.28 -14.94
C VAL A 190 16.20 -12.78 -14.62
N SER A 191 15.24 -12.02 -15.15
CA SER A 191 15.19 -10.57 -15.09
C SER A 191 15.18 -10.01 -13.65
N PHE A 192 14.51 -10.69 -12.72
CA PHE A 192 14.50 -10.35 -11.29
C PHE A 192 15.93 -10.33 -10.71
N TYR A 193 16.73 -11.37 -10.97
CA TYR A 193 18.10 -11.46 -10.44
C TYR A 193 18.99 -10.35 -11.02
N GLY A 194 18.79 -10.01 -12.29
CA GLY A 194 19.44 -8.86 -12.91
C GLY A 194 19.08 -7.56 -12.22
N ALA A 195 17.78 -7.32 -11.97
CA ALA A 195 17.35 -6.13 -11.25
C ALA A 195 17.93 -6.06 -9.81
N ALA A 196 17.89 -7.19 -9.10
CA ALA A 196 18.37 -7.31 -7.73
C ALA A 196 19.87 -6.99 -7.60
N ALA A 197 20.69 -7.35 -8.60
CA ALA A 197 22.12 -7.02 -8.62
C ALA A 197 22.39 -5.50 -8.60
N PHE A 198 21.44 -4.68 -9.06
CA PHE A 198 21.49 -3.21 -9.00
C PHE A 198 20.77 -2.61 -7.79
N GLY A 199 20.32 -3.44 -6.84
CA GLY A 199 19.50 -2.99 -5.70
C GLY A 199 18.10 -2.54 -6.11
N ALA A 200 17.50 -3.21 -7.09
CA ALA A 200 16.12 -3.04 -7.51
C ALA A 200 15.35 -4.35 -7.32
N TYR A 201 14.23 -4.30 -6.63
CA TYR A 201 13.39 -5.45 -6.29
C TYR A 201 12.03 -5.29 -6.96
N PRO A 202 11.82 -5.94 -8.12
CA PRO A 202 10.52 -5.94 -8.79
C PRO A 202 9.41 -6.48 -7.89
N LEU A 203 8.21 -5.93 -8.04
CA LEU A 203 7.02 -6.34 -7.31
C LEU A 203 6.05 -7.11 -8.21
N ASP A 204 5.17 -7.88 -7.59
CA ASP A 204 4.06 -8.56 -8.22
C ASP A 204 3.05 -7.56 -8.77
N MET A 205 2.61 -7.79 -10.00
CA MET A 205 1.62 -6.98 -10.69
C MET A 205 0.42 -7.83 -11.16
N SER A 206 0.24 -9.04 -10.60
CA SER A 206 -0.83 -9.95 -11.02
C SER A 206 -2.24 -9.41 -10.71
N GLN A 207 -2.37 -8.54 -9.71
CA GLN A 207 -3.64 -7.93 -9.31
C GLN A 207 -4.11 -6.82 -10.27
N TYR A 208 -3.22 -6.24 -11.08
CA TYR A 208 -3.54 -5.10 -11.94
C TYR A 208 -4.60 -5.41 -13.01
N GLN A 209 -4.75 -6.69 -13.39
CA GLN A 209 -5.80 -7.13 -14.30
C GLN A 209 -7.21 -6.87 -13.77
N HIS A 210 -7.38 -6.78 -12.44
CA HIS A 210 -8.67 -6.53 -11.79
C HIS A 210 -8.94 -5.05 -11.50
N LEU A 211 -8.00 -4.16 -11.83
CA LEU A 211 -8.18 -2.73 -11.57
C LEU A 211 -9.32 -2.15 -12.43
N PHE A 212 -9.33 -2.49 -13.73
CA PHE A 212 -10.30 -1.96 -14.69
C PHE A 212 -11.25 -3.04 -15.19
N ALA A 213 -12.41 -2.63 -15.68
CA ALA A 213 -13.38 -3.54 -16.31
C ALA A 213 -13.79 -4.71 -15.41
N SER A 214 -13.75 -4.49 -14.10
CA SER A 214 -13.86 -5.54 -13.10
C SER A 214 -14.90 -5.18 -12.04
N THR A 215 -15.58 -6.20 -11.52
CA THR A 215 -16.60 -6.06 -10.48
C THR A 215 -16.68 -7.34 -9.66
N ARG A 216 -17.04 -7.21 -8.38
CA ARG A 216 -17.39 -8.34 -7.51
C ARG A 216 -18.87 -8.64 -7.64
N VAL A 217 -19.19 -9.76 -8.26
CA VAL A 217 -20.58 -10.19 -8.47
C VAL A 217 -21.04 -11.03 -7.28
N PRO A 218 -22.17 -10.66 -6.63
CA PRO A 218 -22.70 -11.45 -5.52
C PRO A 218 -23.20 -12.82 -6.01
N ARG A 219 -22.90 -13.85 -5.22
CA ARG A 219 -23.35 -15.22 -5.42
C ARG A 219 -23.67 -15.84 -4.06
N ILE A 220 -24.49 -16.88 -4.07
CA ILE A 220 -24.84 -17.58 -2.82
C ILE A 220 -23.60 -18.30 -2.28
N GLY A 221 -23.25 -18.03 -1.02
CA GLY A 221 -22.14 -18.65 -0.31
C GLY A 221 -20.75 -18.11 -0.67
N GLN A 222 -20.45 -17.87 -1.95
CA GLN A 222 -19.16 -17.32 -2.39
C GLN A 222 -19.29 -16.46 -3.63
N ASP A 223 -18.99 -15.16 -3.49
CA ASP A 223 -18.97 -14.16 -4.55
C ASP A 223 -17.90 -14.44 -5.62
N GLU A 224 -18.02 -13.79 -6.76
CA GLU A 224 -17.14 -13.97 -7.91
C GLU A 224 -16.50 -12.65 -8.33
N LEU A 225 -15.18 -12.64 -8.59
CA LEU A 225 -14.55 -11.52 -9.28
C LEU A 225 -14.70 -11.72 -10.79
N GLN A 226 -15.46 -10.83 -11.42
CA GLN A 226 -15.67 -10.86 -12.86
C GLN A 226 -14.90 -9.73 -13.54
N VAL A 227 -14.12 -10.08 -14.57
CA VAL A 227 -13.49 -9.14 -15.50
C VAL A 227 -14.24 -9.22 -16.83
N ALA A 228 -14.49 -8.08 -17.49
CA ALA A 228 -15.16 -8.05 -18.77
C ALA A 228 -14.41 -8.91 -19.81
N THR A 229 -15.14 -9.78 -20.52
CA THR A 229 -14.56 -10.71 -21.51
C THR A 229 -14.14 -10.01 -22.80
N THR A 230 -14.81 -8.92 -23.15
CA THR A 230 -14.48 -8.05 -24.28
C THR A 230 -13.99 -6.71 -23.77
N LEU A 231 -13.02 -6.12 -24.47
CA LEU A 231 -12.48 -4.79 -24.13
C LEU A 231 -13.60 -3.74 -24.08
N PRO A 232 -13.98 -3.24 -22.89
CA PRO A 232 -15.04 -2.24 -22.78
C PRO A 232 -14.50 -0.87 -23.17
N LYS A 233 -15.39 -0.02 -23.65
CA LYS A 233 -15.07 1.33 -24.16
C LYS A 233 -15.65 2.44 -23.32
N HIS A 234 -16.55 2.12 -22.40
CA HIS A 234 -17.38 3.05 -21.67
C HIS A 234 -17.02 3.15 -20.19
N VAL A 235 -17.44 4.26 -19.60
CA VAL A 235 -17.56 4.43 -18.16
C VAL A 235 -19.02 4.55 -17.78
N VAL A 236 -19.35 4.21 -16.54
CA VAL A 236 -20.65 4.54 -15.95
C VAL A 236 -20.48 5.69 -14.99
N VAL A 237 -21.32 6.71 -15.14
CA VAL A 237 -21.39 7.87 -14.27
C VAL A 237 -22.70 7.85 -13.51
N GLN A 238 -22.62 7.90 -12.20
CA GLN A 238 -23.76 7.98 -11.30
C GLN A 238 -23.90 9.39 -10.75
N ARG A 239 -25.13 9.91 -10.72
CA ARG A 239 -25.46 11.20 -10.09
C ARG A 239 -26.81 11.09 -9.40
N GLY A 240 -26.79 11.04 -8.07
CA GLY A 240 -27.97 10.74 -7.27
C GLY A 240 -28.43 9.31 -7.53
N THR A 241 -29.72 9.13 -7.84
CA THR A 241 -30.31 7.81 -8.12
C THR A 241 -30.16 7.35 -9.57
N LYS A 242 -29.65 8.22 -10.46
CA LYS A 242 -29.56 7.96 -11.89
C LYS A 242 -28.16 7.52 -12.32
N PHE A 243 -28.14 6.67 -13.35
CA PHE A 243 -26.94 6.13 -13.96
C PHE A 243 -26.88 6.56 -15.42
N TYR A 244 -25.69 6.89 -15.89
CA TYR A 244 -25.41 7.30 -17.25
C TYR A 244 -24.20 6.54 -17.78
N THR A 245 -24.12 6.33 -19.09
CA THR A 245 -22.98 5.72 -19.75
C THR A 245 -22.58 6.52 -20.99
N PHE A 246 -21.28 6.60 -21.26
CA PHE A 246 -20.74 7.11 -22.51
C PHE A 246 -19.36 6.48 -22.78
N ASP A 247 -18.99 6.43 -24.06
CA ASP A 247 -17.70 5.90 -24.49
C ASP A 247 -16.58 6.89 -24.17
N VAL A 248 -15.49 6.36 -23.61
CA VAL A 248 -14.22 7.05 -23.36
C VAL A 248 -13.09 6.50 -24.23
N LEU A 249 -13.37 5.43 -24.98
CA LEU A 249 -12.48 4.87 -25.99
C LEU A 249 -13.18 4.79 -27.35
N THR A 250 -12.43 5.05 -28.43
CA THR A 250 -12.89 4.85 -29.80
C THR A 250 -13.02 3.37 -30.14
N GLN A 251 -13.55 3.05 -31.32
CA GLN A 251 -13.65 1.67 -31.79
C GLN A 251 -12.29 0.97 -31.89
N GLU A 252 -11.23 1.73 -32.21
CA GLU A 252 -9.83 1.29 -32.29
C GLU A 252 -9.14 1.24 -30.91
N GLY A 253 -9.86 1.55 -29.82
CA GLY A 253 -9.32 1.52 -28.46
C GLY A 253 -8.40 2.69 -28.11
N LYS A 254 -8.46 3.80 -28.87
CA LYS A 254 -7.80 5.07 -28.51
C LYS A 254 -8.67 5.87 -27.55
N ALA A 255 -8.10 6.75 -26.74
CA ALA A 255 -8.91 7.66 -25.93
C ALA A 255 -9.69 8.64 -26.84
N VAL A 256 -10.94 8.93 -26.47
CA VAL A 256 -11.67 10.07 -27.03
C VAL A 256 -11.03 11.39 -26.57
N ALA A 257 -11.41 12.51 -27.16
CA ALA A 257 -10.90 13.82 -26.75
C ALA A 257 -11.40 14.18 -25.33
N ASP A 258 -10.53 14.75 -24.50
CA ASP A 258 -10.88 15.16 -23.13
C ASP A 258 -12.05 16.17 -23.13
N GLU A 259 -12.16 17.00 -24.17
CA GLU A 259 -13.26 17.95 -24.35
C GLU A 259 -14.62 17.28 -24.61
N GLU A 260 -14.64 16.08 -25.20
CA GLU A 260 -15.86 15.28 -25.38
C GLU A 260 -16.28 14.65 -24.05
N ILE A 261 -15.33 14.22 -23.22
CA ILE A 261 -15.60 13.76 -21.85
C ILE A 261 -16.21 14.91 -21.04
N LEU A 262 -15.62 16.13 -21.14
CA LEU A 262 -16.17 17.32 -20.48
C LEU A 262 -17.62 17.59 -20.90
N ALA A 263 -17.91 17.56 -22.20
CA ALA A 263 -19.25 17.79 -22.72
C ALA A 263 -20.27 16.78 -22.14
N ASN A 264 -19.90 15.50 -22.01
CA ASN A 264 -20.77 14.48 -21.40
C ASN A 264 -20.97 14.72 -19.90
N VAL A 265 -19.90 15.05 -19.15
CA VAL A 265 -19.98 15.36 -17.71
C VAL A 265 -20.86 16.60 -17.46
N GLU A 266 -20.67 17.67 -18.23
CA GLU A 266 -21.49 18.88 -18.16
C GLU A 266 -22.96 18.60 -18.48
N ALA A 267 -23.23 17.78 -19.51
CA ALA A 267 -24.59 17.37 -19.86
C ALA A 267 -25.28 16.57 -18.73
N ILE A 268 -24.54 15.70 -18.03
CA ILE A 268 -25.05 14.95 -16.86
C ILE A 268 -25.29 15.89 -15.68
N LEU A 269 -24.38 16.83 -15.41
CA LEU A 269 -24.54 17.84 -14.35
C LEU A 269 -25.69 18.82 -14.62
N ALA A 270 -26.02 19.06 -15.89
CA ALA A 270 -27.15 19.89 -16.31
C ALA A 270 -28.51 19.18 -16.16
N GLN A 271 -28.55 17.85 -16.07
CA GLN A 271 -29.81 17.13 -15.79
C GLN A 271 -30.38 17.52 -14.42
N PRO A 272 -31.71 17.48 -14.22
CA PRO A 272 -32.30 17.64 -12.90
C PRO A 272 -31.73 16.61 -11.91
N LEU A 273 -31.26 17.07 -10.75
CA LEU A 273 -30.77 16.18 -9.70
C LEU A 273 -31.94 15.38 -9.11
N THR A 274 -31.84 14.06 -9.12
CA THR A 274 -32.77 13.16 -8.43
C THR A 274 -32.05 12.53 -7.24
N THR A 275 -32.23 13.10 -6.05
CA THR A 275 -31.63 12.57 -4.82
C THR A 275 -32.40 11.35 -4.30
N SER A 276 -31.73 10.53 -3.50
CA SER A 276 -32.40 9.45 -2.79
C SER A 276 -33.38 10.01 -1.78
N THR A 277 -34.60 9.47 -1.77
CA THR A 277 -35.56 9.71 -0.68
C THR A 277 -35.94 8.37 -0.04
N PHE A 278 -36.58 8.41 1.13
CA PHE A 278 -37.08 7.18 1.77
C PHE A 278 -38.10 6.44 0.89
N ASN A 279 -38.88 7.17 0.06
CA ASN A 279 -39.92 6.61 -0.79
C ASN A 279 -39.46 6.34 -2.23
N ALA A 280 -38.29 6.85 -2.61
CA ALA A 280 -37.65 6.64 -3.92
C ALA A 280 -36.12 6.51 -3.74
N PRO A 281 -35.66 5.42 -3.11
CA PRO A 281 -34.23 5.08 -2.99
C PRO A 281 -33.57 4.71 -4.33
N GLY A 282 -32.25 4.89 -4.43
CA GLY A 282 -31.49 4.55 -5.63
C GLY A 282 -31.02 3.09 -5.67
N MET A 283 -30.80 2.56 -6.88
CA MET A 283 -30.37 1.16 -7.08
C MET A 283 -29.01 0.82 -6.47
N GLY A 284 -28.15 1.82 -6.18
CA GLY A 284 -26.87 1.61 -5.50
C GLY A 284 -26.99 0.89 -4.15
N LEU A 285 -28.11 1.07 -3.45
CA LEU A 285 -28.38 0.45 -2.14
C LEU A 285 -28.43 -1.07 -2.19
N MET A 286 -28.67 -1.66 -3.36
CA MET A 286 -28.56 -3.10 -3.52
C MET A 286 -27.18 -3.62 -3.11
N THR A 287 -26.12 -2.86 -3.40
CA THR A 287 -24.73 -3.22 -3.09
C THR A 287 -24.35 -3.04 -1.61
N THR A 288 -25.24 -2.49 -0.78
CA THR A 288 -25.03 -2.29 0.68
C THR A 288 -25.66 -3.40 1.53
N MET A 289 -26.32 -4.36 0.89
CA MET A 289 -26.96 -5.49 1.58
C MET A 289 -25.93 -6.57 1.95
N ASN A 290 -26.35 -7.49 2.83
CA ASN A 290 -25.68 -8.78 2.99
C ASN A 290 -25.51 -9.46 1.61
N ARG A 291 -24.38 -10.16 1.40
CA ARG A 291 -24.00 -10.67 0.07
C ARG A 291 -24.97 -11.71 -0.48
N ASP A 292 -25.55 -12.58 0.35
CA ASP A 292 -26.54 -13.56 -0.09
C ASP A 292 -27.90 -12.91 -0.38
N THR A 293 -28.29 -11.91 0.43
CA THR A 293 -29.49 -11.09 0.13
C THR A 293 -29.33 -10.38 -1.21
N TRP A 294 -28.16 -9.78 -1.46
CA TRP A 294 -27.87 -9.12 -2.73
C TRP A 294 -27.81 -10.13 -3.88
N ALA A 295 -27.18 -11.30 -3.70
CA ALA A 295 -27.12 -12.34 -4.73
C ALA A 295 -28.53 -12.76 -5.20
N ASN A 296 -29.44 -13.01 -4.26
CA ASN A 296 -30.83 -13.37 -4.56
C ASN A 296 -31.56 -12.22 -5.28
N ALA A 297 -31.40 -10.99 -4.81
CA ALA A 297 -32.04 -9.82 -5.41
C ALA A 297 -31.50 -9.53 -6.82
N ARG A 298 -30.18 -9.63 -7.04
CA ARG A 298 -29.54 -9.45 -8.35
C ARG A 298 -30.06 -10.50 -9.34
N GLN A 299 -30.13 -11.77 -8.95
CA GLN A 299 -30.67 -12.84 -9.79
C GLN A 299 -32.13 -12.56 -10.20
N LYS A 300 -32.98 -12.12 -9.27
CA LYS A 300 -34.37 -11.74 -9.56
C LYS A 300 -34.47 -10.53 -10.48
N LEU A 301 -33.62 -9.51 -10.31
CA LEU A 301 -33.57 -8.34 -11.18
C LEU A 301 -33.21 -8.72 -12.62
N GLU A 302 -32.20 -9.58 -12.80
CA GLU A 302 -31.77 -10.06 -14.11
C GLU A 302 -32.83 -10.94 -14.79
N ALA A 303 -33.52 -11.79 -14.03
CA ALA A 303 -34.52 -12.70 -14.55
C ALA A 303 -35.86 -12.02 -14.89
N SER A 304 -36.22 -10.97 -14.15
CA SER A 304 -37.54 -10.32 -14.30
C SER A 304 -37.58 -9.24 -15.38
N SER A 305 -36.44 -8.65 -15.76
CA SER A 305 -36.41 -7.57 -16.75
C SER A 305 -35.12 -7.55 -17.57
N ALA A 306 -35.27 -7.67 -18.90
CA ALA A 306 -34.15 -7.53 -19.84
C ALA A 306 -33.51 -6.13 -19.76
N VAL A 307 -34.27 -5.11 -19.36
CA VAL A 307 -33.77 -3.75 -19.13
C VAL A 307 -32.81 -3.72 -17.95
N ASN A 308 -33.20 -4.29 -16.81
CA ASN A 308 -32.34 -4.36 -15.61
C ASN A 308 -31.08 -5.17 -15.89
N LYS A 309 -31.23 -6.31 -16.57
CA LYS A 309 -30.09 -7.14 -16.97
C LYS A 309 -29.09 -6.35 -17.83
N ALA A 310 -29.57 -5.64 -18.85
CA ALA A 310 -28.70 -4.82 -19.70
C ALA A 310 -28.03 -3.68 -18.93
N SER A 311 -28.73 -3.03 -17.99
CA SER A 311 -28.14 -1.99 -17.13
C SER A 311 -27.05 -2.55 -16.20
N LEU A 312 -27.28 -3.72 -15.59
CA LEU A 312 -26.27 -4.43 -14.79
C LEU A 312 -25.05 -4.81 -15.64
N GLU A 313 -25.25 -5.38 -16.83
CA GLU A 313 -24.15 -5.72 -17.75
C GLU A 313 -23.31 -4.48 -18.13
N GLN A 314 -23.94 -3.31 -18.32
CA GLN A 314 -23.23 -2.04 -18.56
C GLN A 314 -22.40 -1.61 -17.35
N ILE A 315 -22.92 -1.74 -16.14
CA ILE A 315 -22.23 -1.40 -14.89
C ILE A 315 -21.04 -2.34 -14.65
N ASP A 316 -21.28 -3.64 -14.76
CA ASP A 316 -20.28 -4.69 -14.51
C ASP A 316 -19.12 -4.60 -15.50
N SER A 317 -19.41 -4.34 -16.77
CA SER A 317 -18.39 -4.23 -17.83
C SER A 317 -17.72 -2.86 -17.94
N ALA A 318 -18.24 -1.79 -17.33
CA ALA A 318 -17.63 -0.45 -17.42
C ALA A 318 -16.16 -0.46 -16.99
N LEU A 319 -15.31 0.38 -17.59
CA LEU A 319 -13.89 0.46 -17.20
C LEU A 319 -13.74 0.76 -15.71
N PHE A 320 -14.56 1.67 -15.20
CA PHE A 320 -14.70 2.05 -13.79
C PHE A 320 -16.01 2.84 -13.64
N ILE A 321 -16.39 3.15 -12.40
CA ILE A 321 -17.56 3.98 -12.10
C ILE A 321 -17.11 5.37 -11.62
N VAL A 322 -17.88 6.40 -11.97
CA VAL A 322 -17.71 7.77 -11.48
C VAL A 322 -18.96 8.17 -10.72
N CYS A 323 -18.81 8.63 -9.49
CA CYS A 323 -19.91 9.12 -8.66
C CYS A 323 -19.77 10.65 -8.57
N LEU A 324 -20.67 11.36 -9.25
CA LEU A 324 -20.81 12.81 -9.12
C LEU A 324 -21.68 13.08 -7.89
N GLU A 325 -21.02 13.46 -6.81
CA GLU A 325 -21.66 13.73 -5.53
C GLU A 325 -22.26 15.14 -5.51
N HIS A 326 -23.42 15.25 -4.89
CA HIS A 326 -24.17 16.50 -4.79
C HIS A 326 -23.83 17.28 -3.51
N GLU A 327 -23.25 16.61 -2.52
CA GLU A 327 -22.72 17.22 -1.31
C GLU A 327 -21.37 17.92 -1.58
N ALA A 328 -21.12 19.00 -0.84
CA ALA A 328 -19.87 19.75 -0.82
C ALA A 328 -19.30 19.71 0.61
N PRO A 329 -18.69 18.58 1.03
CA PRO A 329 -18.19 18.42 2.39
C PRO A 329 -17.10 19.45 2.69
N VAL A 330 -17.16 20.08 3.85
CA VAL A 330 -16.27 21.19 4.24
C VAL A 330 -15.20 20.72 5.21
N THR A 331 -15.56 19.87 6.18
CA THR A 331 -14.63 19.35 7.19
C THR A 331 -13.97 18.04 6.74
N PRO A 332 -12.78 17.69 7.26
CA PRO A 332 -12.18 16.38 7.02
C PRO A 332 -13.11 15.22 7.42
N GLU A 333 -13.87 15.35 8.51
CA GLU A 333 -14.84 14.35 8.95
C GLU A 333 -16.00 14.18 7.98
N GLU A 334 -16.60 15.28 7.53
CA GLU A 334 -17.64 15.25 6.50
C GLU A 334 -17.12 14.62 5.21
N THR A 335 -15.90 14.96 4.82
CA THR A 335 -15.22 14.43 3.63
C THR A 335 -15.05 12.92 3.73
N ASN A 336 -14.46 12.45 4.83
CA ASN A 336 -14.26 11.02 5.08
C ASN A 336 -15.59 10.26 5.14
N ARG A 337 -16.62 10.83 5.78
CA ARG A 337 -17.95 10.21 5.84
C ARG A 337 -18.59 10.12 4.46
N THR A 338 -18.50 11.18 3.65
CA THR A 338 -19.05 11.25 2.29
C THR A 338 -18.44 10.19 1.39
N PHE A 339 -17.11 10.02 1.43
CA PHE A 339 -16.41 9.12 0.52
C PHE A 339 -16.32 7.66 0.99
N LEU A 340 -16.34 7.42 2.31
CA LEU A 340 -16.36 6.06 2.84
C LEU A 340 -17.75 5.43 2.75
N ILE A 341 -18.80 6.22 2.99
CA ILE A 341 -20.16 5.71 3.23
C ILE A 341 -21.16 6.22 2.20
N GLY A 342 -21.21 7.54 1.97
CA GLY A 342 -22.27 8.20 1.20
C GLY A 342 -23.68 7.88 1.72
N ASP A 343 -24.70 8.11 0.88
CA ASP A 343 -26.11 7.77 1.17
C ASP A 343 -26.50 6.33 0.76
N GLY A 344 -25.52 5.57 0.25
CA GLY A 344 -25.68 4.24 -0.32
C GLY A 344 -26.36 4.20 -1.69
N SER A 345 -27.09 5.25 -2.07
CA SER A 345 -27.81 5.31 -3.34
C SER A 345 -26.93 5.75 -4.48
N ASN A 346 -26.01 6.70 -4.28
CA ASN A 346 -25.11 7.27 -5.28
C ASN A 346 -23.75 6.54 -5.36
N ARG A 347 -23.73 5.22 -5.14
CA ARG A 347 -22.52 4.37 -5.10
C ARG A 347 -22.81 3.01 -5.71
N TRP A 348 -21.77 2.33 -6.17
CA TRP A 348 -21.83 0.91 -6.55
C TRP A 348 -20.63 0.16 -5.97
N PHE A 349 -20.77 -0.31 -4.73
CA PHE A 349 -19.66 -0.83 -3.92
C PHE A 349 -19.03 -2.13 -4.45
N ASP A 350 -19.75 -2.84 -5.34
CA ASP A 350 -19.24 -4.03 -6.00
C ASP A 350 -18.15 -3.74 -7.04
N LYS A 351 -18.07 -2.51 -7.56
CA LYS A 351 -17.11 -2.19 -8.62
C LYS A 351 -15.68 -2.23 -8.08
N SER A 352 -14.72 -2.68 -8.90
CA SER A 352 -13.30 -2.71 -8.54
C SER A 352 -12.86 -1.41 -7.87
N PHE A 353 -13.22 -0.27 -8.47
CA PHE A 353 -13.19 1.03 -7.82
C PHE A 353 -14.21 2.01 -8.42
N GLN A 354 -14.51 3.05 -7.63
CA GLN A 354 -15.33 4.20 -8.03
C GLN A 354 -14.57 5.50 -7.75
N LEU A 355 -14.53 6.40 -8.74
CA LEU A 355 -14.05 7.77 -8.60
C LEU A 355 -15.18 8.64 -8.06
N ILE A 356 -15.02 9.20 -6.88
CA ILE A 356 -16.05 10.06 -6.27
C ILE A 356 -15.58 11.51 -6.35
N ILE A 357 -16.42 12.40 -6.87
CA ILE A 357 -16.15 13.83 -7.00
C ILE A 357 -17.30 14.61 -6.35
N ALA A 358 -16.99 15.35 -5.29
CA ALA A 358 -17.91 16.22 -4.58
C ALA A 358 -18.26 17.49 -5.36
N ALA A 359 -19.33 18.17 -4.97
CA ALA A 359 -19.81 19.40 -5.59
C ALA A 359 -18.84 20.59 -5.42
N ASN A 360 -17.87 20.49 -4.51
CA ASN A 360 -16.74 21.43 -4.36
C ASN A 360 -15.44 20.96 -5.04
N GLY A 361 -15.49 19.85 -5.79
CA GLY A 361 -14.34 19.29 -6.51
C GLY A 361 -13.39 18.45 -5.68
N VAL A 362 -13.63 18.28 -4.37
CA VAL A 362 -12.87 17.29 -3.57
C VAL A 362 -13.12 15.91 -4.15
N ALA A 363 -12.08 15.08 -4.26
CA ALA A 363 -12.17 13.79 -4.91
C ALA A 363 -11.51 12.67 -4.09
N SER A 364 -12.08 11.48 -4.21
CA SER A 364 -11.59 10.26 -3.56
C SER A 364 -11.81 9.05 -4.46
N VAL A 365 -11.08 7.97 -4.16
CA VAL A 365 -11.31 6.65 -4.73
C VAL A 365 -11.75 5.71 -3.62
N ASN A 366 -12.98 5.19 -3.75
CA ASN A 366 -13.46 4.06 -2.95
C ASN A 366 -13.28 2.78 -3.79
N PHE A 367 -12.80 1.69 -3.19
CA PHE A 367 -12.51 0.48 -3.94
C PHE A 367 -12.94 -0.80 -3.21
N GLU A 368 -13.31 -1.83 -3.98
CA GLU A 368 -13.62 -3.15 -3.45
C GLU A 368 -12.31 -3.87 -3.10
N HIS A 369 -12.24 -4.51 -1.93
CA HIS A 369 -10.96 -4.95 -1.36
C HIS A 369 -10.56 -6.39 -1.73
N ALA A 370 -11.48 -7.24 -2.20
CA ALA A 370 -11.16 -8.65 -2.46
C ALA A 370 -10.12 -8.82 -3.58
N TRP A 371 -10.25 -8.04 -4.66
CA TRP A 371 -9.44 -8.23 -5.87
C TRP A 371 -7.97 -7.81 -5.74
N GLY A 372 -7.63 -6.92 -4.81
CA GLY A 372 -6.30 -6.36 -4.75
C GLY A 372 -5.95 -5.69 -3.44
N ASP A 373 -4.65 -5.56 -3.20
CA ASP A 373 -4.09 -4.89 -2.03
C ASP A 373 -3.73 -3.44 -2.35
N GLY A 374 -3.47 -2.65 -1.30
CA GLY A 374 -3.23 -1.21 -1.40
C GLY A 374 -2.08 -0.78 -2.32
N VAL A 375 -1.14 -1.68 -2.69
CA VAL A 375 -0.02 -1.35 -3.59
C VAL A 375 -0.50 -1.01 -5.01
N ALA A 376 -1.40 -1.82 -5.58
CA ALA A 376 -1.92 -1.60 -6.93
C ALA A 376 -2.75 -0.31 -7.00
N ILE A 377 -3.59 -0.08 -5.99
CA ILE A 377 -4.37 1.15 -5.86
C ILE A 377 -3.45 2.37 -5.67
N LEU A 378 -2.42 2.28 -4.82
CA LEU A 378 -1.49 3.38 -4.60
C LEU A 378 -0.76 3.77 -5.89
N ARG A 379 -0.31 2.78 -6.69
CA ARG A 379 0.29 3.05 -7.99
C ARG A 379 -0.70 3.78 -8.89
N TYR A 380 -1.92 3.28 -9.01
CA TYR A 380 -2.98 3.92 -9.79
C TYR A 380 -3.21 5.38 -9.38
N LEU A 381 -3.39 5.65 -8.08
CA LEU A 381 -3.66 6.99 -7.56
C LEU A 381 -2.51 7.96 -7.80
N ASN A 382 -1.27 7.49 -7.67
CA ASN A 382 -0.09 8.30 -7.93
C ASN A 382 -0.03 8.71 -9.41
N GLU A 383 -0.23 7.77 -10.34
CA GLU A 383 -0.28 8.11 -11.78
C GLU A 383 -1.49 9.01 -12.10
N LEU A 384 -2.64 8.76 -11.48
CA LEU A 384 -3.86 9.53 -11.67
C LEU A 384 -3.65 10.99 -11.31
N TYR A 385 -3.17 11.26 -10.10
CA TYR A 385 -2.93 12.63 -9.66
C TYR A 385 -1.85 13.30 -10.51
N ASN A 386 -0.70 12.64 -10.70
CA ASN A 386 0.42 13.20 -11.44
C ASN A 386 0.05 13.51 -12.90
N ASP A 387 -0.76 12.69 -13.56
CA ASP A 387 -1.21 12.95 -14.92
C ASP A 387 -2.28 14.04 -14.96
N SER A 388 -3.26 14.00 -14.04
CA SER A 388 -4.41 14.92 -14.03
C SER A 388 -3.99 16.39 -13.94
N ILE A 389 -2.93 16.71 -13.20
CA ILE A 389 -2.43 18.09 -13.02
C ILE A 389 -1.64 18.64 -14.24
N LYS A 390 -1.31 17.81 -15.25
CA LYS A 390 -0.50 18.25 -16.41
C LYS A 390 -1.28 19.01 -17.47
N TYR A 391 -2.60 18.79 -17.55
CA TYR A 391 -3.43 19.31 -18.63
C TYR A 391 -4.10 20.64 -18.24
N PRO A 392 -4.30 21.56 -19.21
CA PRO A 392 -4.93 22.85 -18.94
C PRO A 392 -6.43 22.71 -18.64
N VAL A 393 -7.05 23.79 -18.18
CA VAL A 393 -8.51 23.91 -18.10
C VAL A 393 -9.10 23.68 -19.48
N LEU A 394 -10.09 22.80 -19.56
CA LEU A 394 -10.71 22.39 -20.81
C LEU A 394 -11.89 23.31 -21.16
N LYS A 395 -12.21 23.40 -22.44
CA LYS A 395 -13.46 23.96 -22.94
C LYS A 395 -14.21 22.86 -23.65
N SER A 396 -15.50 22.67 -23.34
CA SER A 396 -16.27 21.59 -23.94
C SER A 396 -16.34 21.76 -25.46
N ARG A 397 -16.24 20.63 -26.16
CA ARG A 397 -16.28 20.56 -27.63
C ARG A 397 -17.01 19.29 -28.05
N GLY A 398 -17.78 19.38 -29.12
CA GLY A 398 -18.54 18.25 -29.66
C GLY A 398 -19.95 18.14 -29.08
N GLN A 399 -20.70 17.15 -29.56
CA GLN A 399 -22.06 16.90 -29.10
C GLN A 399 -22.04 15.87 -27.98
N ALA A 400 -22.46 16.27 -26.77
CA ALA A 400 -22.65 15.35 -25.65
C ALA A 400 -23.72 14.31 -25.98
N LYS A 401 -23.46 13.04 -25.65
CA LYS A 401 -24.39 11.93 -25.88
C LYS A 401 -24.38 10.95 -24.69
N PRO A 402 -24.49 11.40 -23.42
CA PRO A 402 -24.62 10.47 -22.31
C PRO A 402 -25.96 9.74 -22.43
N ARG A 403 -25.94 8.42 -22.28
CA ARG A 403 -27.15 7.58 -22.27
C ARG A 403 -27.52 7.23 -20.84
N GLU A 404 -28.71 7.61 -20.40
CA GLU A 404 -29.25 7.16 -19.11
C GLU A 404 -29.46 5.63 -19.15
N LEU A 405 -29.03 4.92 -18.10
CA LEU A 405 -29.30 3.50 -17.91
C LEU A 405 -30.65 3.36 -17.19
N PRO A 406 -31.68 2.81 -17.85
CA PRO A 406 -33.00 2.69 -17.27
C PRO A 406 -33.08 1.53 -16.28
N TRP A 407 -34.04 1.64 -15.36
CA TRP A 407 -34.40 0.59 -14.40
C TRP A 407 -35.89 0.32 -14.48
N ASP A 408 -36.23 -0.96 -14.50
CA ASP A 408 -37.58 -1.47 -14.36
C ASP A 408 -37.82 -1.84 -12.89
N SER A 409 -38.37 -0.87 -12.15
CA SER A 409 -38.56 -0.97 -10.71
C SER A 409 -39.93 -1.52 -10.35
N SER A 410 -40.00 -2.84 -10.17
CA SER A 410 -41.19 -3.52 -9.64
C SER A 410 -41.54 -3.07 -8.21
N GLY A 411 -42.77 -3.35 -7.76
CA GLY A 411 -43.17 -3.10 -6.37
C GLY A 411 -42.31 -3.86 -5.34
N GLU A 412 -41.84 -5.08 -5.68
CA GLU A 412 -40.90 -5.85 -4.85
C GLU A 412 -39.53 -5.17 -4.79
N THR A 413 -39.00 -4.72 -5.93
CA THR A 413 -37.73 -3.99 -6.01
C THR A 413 -37.76 -2.72 -5.15
N ASN A 414 -38.82 -1.92 -5.27
CA ASN A 414 -38.97 -0.69 -4.50
C ASN A 414 -39.08 -0.97 -3.00
N LYS A 415 -39.84 -2.01 -2.61
CA LYS A 415 -39.93 -2.43 -1.21
C LYS A 415 -38.56 -2.82 -0.65
N LEU A 416 -37.80 -3.63 -1.40
CA LEU A 416 -36.47 -4.07 -0.99
C LEU A 416 -35.49 -2.90 -0.86
N LEU A 417 -35.51 -1.95 -1.79
CA LEU A 417 -34.69 -0.75 -1.69
C LEU A 417 -35.05 0.12 -0.49
N ASN A 418 -36.35 0.27 -0.16
CA ASN A 418 -36.78 1.01 1.02
C ASN A 418 -36.27 0.35 2.32
N GLU A 419 -36.33 -0.98 2.38
CA GLU A 419 -35.79 -1.76 3.50
C GLU A 419 -34.26 -1.60 3.61
N ALA A 420 -33.54 -1.66 2.49
CA ALA A 420 -32.10 -1.41 2.48
C ALA A 420 -31.73 0.02 2.87
N LYS A 421 -32.47 1.04 2.40
CA LYS A 421 -32.24 2.43 2.81
C LYS A 421 -32.40 2.59 4.31
N LYS A 422 -33.48 2.04 4.88
CA LYS A 422 -33.73 2.07 6.32
C LYS A 422 -32.62 1.38 7.11
N ALA A 423 -32.19 0.20 6.65
CA ALA A 423 -31.11 -0.55 7.31
C ALA A 423 -29.76 0.19 7.22
N TYR A 424 -29.43 0.71 6.04
CA TYR A 424 -28.19 1.44 5.78
C TYR A 424 -28.12 2.74 6.57
N ASP A 425 -29.18 3.55 6.60
CA ASP A 425 -29.22 4.78 7.39
C ASP A 425 -29.07 4.50 8.89
N LYS A 426 -29.75 3.47 9.40
CA LYS A 426 -29.60 3.04 10.79
C LYS A 426 -28.17 2.59 11.10
N TRP A 427 -27.56 1.82 10.20
CA TRP A 427 -26.20 1.33 10.40
C TRP A 427 -25.16 2.45 10.34
N THR A 428 -25.23 3.30 9.32
CA THR A 428 -24.25 4.36 9.08
C THR A 428 -24.36 5.50 10.09
N SER A 429 -25.55 5.77 10.63
CA SER A 429 -25.72 6.73 11.75
C SER A 429 -25.04 6.28 13.05
N SER A 430 -24.76 4.97 13.22
CA SER A 430 -24.01 4.46 14.37
C SER A 430 -22.48 4.56 14.21
N LEU A 431 -21.98 4.74 12.98
CA LEU A 431 -20.56 4.90 12.72
C LEU A 431 -20.13 6.35 13.01
N LEU A 432 -19.21 6.50 13.96
CA LEU A 432 -18.50 7.73 14.22
C LEU A 432 -17.28 7.84 13.30
N VAL A 433 -17.06 9.04 12.76
CA VAL A 433 -15.90 9.40 11.95
C VAL A 433 -15.27 10.63 12.58
N ALA A 434 -13.96 10.61 12.73
CA ALA A 434 -13.20 11.70 13.36
C ALA A 434 -11.86 11.88 12.65
N CYS A 435 -11.35 13.11 12.59
CA CYS A 435 -10.03 13.40 12.05
C CYS A 435 -9.21 14.18 13.07
N ALA A 436 -7.95 13.79 13.24
CA ALA A 436 -6.98 14.52 14.04
C ALA A 436 -5.83 14.96 13.15
N GLU A 437 -5.41 16.21 13.31
CA GLU A 437 -4.24 16.79 12.66
C GLU A 437 -3.30 17.33 13.72
N THR A 438 -1.99 17.18 13.49
CA THR A 438 -0.98 17.67 14.41
C THR A 438 0.17 18.33 13.65
N PRO A 439 0.87 19.31 14.26
CA PRO A 439 2.02 19.95 13.64
C PRO A 439 3.25 19.04 13.58
N VAL A 440 3.22 17.85 14.20
CA VAL A 440 4.35 16.91 14.20
C VAL A 440 4.58 16.40 12.78
N THR A 441 5.74 16.73 12.21
CA THR A 441 6.05 16.43 10.80
C THR A 441 6.98 15.22 10.67
N ARG A 442 7.13 14.72 9.45
CA ARG A 442 8.09 13.65 9.11
C ARG A 442 9.54 14.01 9.44
N ALA A 443 9.86 15.29 9.67
CA ALA A 443 11.18 15.73 10.08
C ALA A 443 11.64 15.07 11.39
N VAL A 444 10.72 14.73 12.30
CA VAL A 444 11.04 14.07 13.58
C VAL A 444 11.92 12.83 13.40
N GLY A 445 11.68 12.05 12.35
CA GLY A 445 12.43 10.83 12.09
C GLY A 445 13.92 11.10 11.86
N LYS A 446 14.24 12.12 11.06
CA LYS A 446 15.62 12.52 10.80
C LYS A 446 16.22 13.32 11.95
N GLN A 447 15.43 14.21 12.55
CA GLN A 447 15.86 15.10 13.62
C GLN A 447 16.28 14.32 14.87
N TYR A 448 15.52 13.28 15.21
CA TYR A 448 15.70 12.48 16.43
C TYR A 448 16.16 11.05 16.15
N ASN A 449 16.51 10.71 14.90
CA ASN A 449 16.94 9.37 14.48
C ASN A 449 15.98 8.27 14.98
N ILE A 450 14.71 8.38 14.61
CA ILE A 450 13.64 7.47 15.02
C ILE A 450 12.79 7.05 13.81
N GLY A 451 12.30 5.81 13.80
CA GLY A 451 11.39 5.33 12.77
C GLY A 451 10.05 6.04 12.88
N THR A 452 9.61 6.71 11.81
CA THR A 452 8.36 7.50 11.83
C THR A 452 7.12 6.63 11.94
N ASP A 453 7.10 5.51 11.23
CA ASP A 453 5.99 4.56 11.32
C ASP A 453 5.85 3.94 12.72
N GLY A 454 6.96 3.43 13.28
CA GLY A 454 6.97 2.93 14.65
C GLY A 454 6.60 4.00 15.68
N LEU A 455 7.00 5.26 15.49
CA LEU A 455 6.58 6.37 16.35
C LEU A 455 5.04 6.55 16.32
N MET A 456 4.43 6.54 15.12
CA MET A 456 2.97 6.63 14.98
C MET A 456 2.25 5.46 15.66
N GLN A 457 2.78 4.25 15.52
CA GLN A 457 2.23 3.06 16.17
C GLN A 457 2.33 3.14 17.69
N MET A 458 3.46 3.62 18.23
CA MET A 458 3.62 3.85 19.67
C MET A 458 2.74 4.98 20.20
N THR A 459 2.50 6.04 19.41
CA THR A 459 1.46 7.04 19.72
C THR A 459 0.09 6.38 19.87
N ILE A 460 -0.28 5.49 18.94
CA ILE A 460 -1.58 4.80 18.98
C ILE A 460 -1.68 3.90 20.22
N GLN A 461 -0.64 3.14 20.54
CA GLN A 461 -0.60 2.31 21.77
C GLN A 461 -0.74 3.16 23.04
N LEU A 462 0.00 4.28 23.13
CA LEU A 462 -0.06 5.19 24.28
C LEU A 462 -1.43 5.84 24.43
N ALA A 463 -2.01 6.35 23.35
CA ALA A 463 -3.32 7.01 23.37
C ALA A 463 -4.42 6.04 23.79
N HIS A 464 -4.42 4.81 23.24
CA HIS A 464 -5.37 3.78 23.65
C HIS A 464 -5.19 3.41 25.13
N TYR A 465 -3.96 3.24 25.62
CA TYR A 465 -3.71 2.91 27.01
C TYR A 465 -4.12 4.05 27.95
N LYS A 466 -3.82 5.32 27.64
CA LYS A 466 -4.28 6.48 28.41
C LYS A 466 -5.81 6.45 28.59
N LEU A 467 -6.55 6.07 27.53
CA LEU A 467 -8.02 6.00 27.56
C LEU A 467 -8.56 4.78 28.32
N HIS A 468 -8.03 3.59 28.03
CA HIS A 468 -8.65 2.31 28.43
C HIS A 468 -7.92 1.55 29.52
N GLN A 469 -6.68 1.95 29.83
CA GLN A 469 -5.78 1.26 30.76
C GLN A 469 -5.62 -0.23 30.43
N LYS A 470 -5.62 -0.55 29.13
CA LYS A 470 -5.55 -1.92 28.59
C LYS A 470 -4.73 -1.98 27.31
N PHE A 471 -4.01 -3.08 27.16
CA PHE A 471 -3.35 -3.48 25.92
C PHE A 471 -4.26 -4.40 25.12
N VAL A 472 -4.26 -4.24 23.80
CA VAL A 472 -5.24 -4.87 22.91
C VAL A 472 -4.61 -5.32 21.61
N ALA A 473 -5.23 -6.32 20.98
CA ALA A 473 -4.80 -6.80 19.69
C ALA A 473 -4.79 -5.67 18.66
N THR A 474 -3.61 -5.44 18.10
CA THR A 474 -3.34 -4.38 17.11
C THR A 474 -2.90 -5.01 15.80
N TYR A 475 -3.46 -4.54 14.70
CA TYR A 475 -3.17 -4.95 13.34
C TYR A 475 -2.58 -3.78 12.56
N GLU A 476 -1.48 -4.01 11.86
CA GLU A 476 -0.99 -3.16 10.79
C GLU A 476 -0.67 -4.02 9.56
N SER A 477 -1.01 -3.54 8.37
CA SER A 477 -0.78 -4.24 7.11
C SER A 477 0.66 -4.06 6.60
N ALA A 478 1.33 -5.16 6.25
CA ALA A 478 2.61 -5.16 5.53
C ALA A 478 2.45 -5.84 4.16
N SER A 479 2.91 -5.18 3.09
CA SER A 479 2.85 -5.78 1.75
C SER A 479 3.92 -6.84 1.56
N THR A 480 3.54 -7.98 0.96
CA THR A 480 4.46 -9.03 0.52
C THR A 480 4.60 -9.07 -1.01
N ALA A 481 4.23 -7.98 -1.70
CA ALA A 481 4.26 -7.89 -3.16
C ALA A 481 5.67 -8.06 -3.77
N ALA A 482 6.75 -8.04 -2.99
CA ALA A 482 8.08 -8.41 -3.48
C ALA A 482 8.19 -9.90 -3.90
N PHE A 483 7.18 -10.72 -3.58
CA PHE A 483 7.08 -12.12 -3.95
C PHE A 483 5.94 -12.36 -4.94
N LYS A 484 6.10 -13.42 -5.73
CA LYS A 484 5.12 -13.87 -6.73
C LYS A 484 3.76 -14.16 -6.06
N HIS A 485 2.71 -13.52 -6.56
CA HIS A 485 1.36 -13.53 -5.98
C HIS A 485 1.39 -13.26 -4.46
N GLY A 486 2.28 -12.37 -4.02
CA GLY A 486 2.28 -11.86 -2.66
C GLY A 486 0.98 -11.10 -2.37
N ARG A 487 0.54 -11.17 -1.12
CA ARG A 487 -0.62 -10.42 -0.61
C ARG A 487 -0.16 -9.48 0.51
N THR A 488 -0.76 -9.59 1.68
CA THR A 488 -0.36 -8.88 2.89
C THR A 488 0.07 -9.86 3.98
N GLU A 489 0.91 -9.40 4.88
CA GLU A 489 1.20 -9.99 6.19
C GLU A 489 0.81 -8.98 7.28
N THR A 490 0.70 -9.45 8.52
CA THR A 490 0.32 -8.64 9.69
C THR A 490 1.55 -8.26 10.50
N VAL A 491 1.65 -6.98 10.83
CA VAL A 491 2.54 -6.47 11.88
C VAL A 491 1.70 -6.29 13.15
N ARG A 492 2.12 -6.94 14.24
CA ARG A 492 1.45 -6.88 15.54
C ARG A 492 2.12 -5.82 16.42
N SER A 493 1.63 -4.58 16.34
CA SER A 493 2.28 -3.42 16.97
C SER A 493 2.22 -3.42 18.51
N CYS A 494 1.31 -4.20 19.11
CA CYS A 494 1.26 -4.37 20.56
C CYS A 494 2.26 -5.47 20.98
N THR A 495 3.50 -5.09 21.25
CA THR A 495 4.57 -6.00 21.69
C THR A 495 4.88 -5.79 23.18
N ASN A 496 5.64 -6.69 23.79
CA ASN A 496 6.15 -6.49 25.16
C ASN A 496 6.97 -5.20 25.30
N GLU A 497 7.74 -4.83 24.28
CA GLU A 497 8.50 -3.57 24.24
C GLU A 497 7.57 -2.34 24.12
N ALA A 498 6.46 -2.45 23.38
CA ALA A 498 5.44 -1.40 23.33
C ALA A 498 4.76 -1.24 24.70
N VAL A 499 4.46 -2.35 25.39
CA VAL A 499 3.93 -2.36 26.76
C VAL A 499 4.91 -1.68 27.73
N ASP A 500 6.18 -2.07 27.70
CA ASP A 500 7.23 -1.49 28.55
C ASP A 500 7.37 0.01 28.32
N PHE A 501 7.41 0.44 27.06
CA PHE A 501 7.38 1.86 26.70
C PHE A 501 6.17 2.59 27.28
N VAL A 502 4.96 2.09 27.05
CA VAL A 502 3.74 2.76 27.49
C VAL A 502 3.69 2.86 29.02
N CYS A 503 4.00 1.77 29.72
CA CYS A 503 4.08 1.75 31.18
C CYS A 503 5.11 2.75 31.71
N THR A 504 6.30 2.78 31.11
CA THR A 504 7.36 3.74 31.48
C THR A 504 6.96 5.18 31.19
N MET A 505 6.26 5.42 30.08
CA MET A 505 5.83 6.76 29.67
C MET A 505 4.83 7.36 30.67
N VAL A 506 3.88 6.56 31.16
CA VAL A 506 2.85 6.99 32.12
C VAL A 506 3.32 6.98 33.58
N ASP A 507 4.47 6.35 33.88
CA ASP A 507 5.07 6.39 35.21
C ASP A 507 5.63 7.80 35.52
N ALA A 508 5.14 8.41 36.60
CA ALA A 508 5.57 9.72 37.05
C ALA A 508 6.98 9.70 37.67
N SER A 509 7.47 8.54 38.09
CA SER A 509 8.80 8.37 38.69
C SER A 509 9.92 8.12 37.66
N ALA A 510 9.56 7.69 36.44
CA ALA A 510 10.51 7.43 35.37
C ALA A 510 11.11 8.73 34.81
N SER A 511 12.42 8.74 34.56
CA SER A 511 13.10 9.90 33.98
C SER A 511 12.75 10.06 32.50
N ASN A 512 12.83 11.28 31.96
CA ASN A 512 12.65 11.50 30.51
C ASN A 512 13.64 10.67 29.67
N THR A 513 14.86 10.46 30.16
CA THR A 513 15.85 9.61 29.49
C THR A 513 15.37 8.16 29.41
N ASP A 514 14.82 7.61 30.49
CA ASP A 514 14.30 6.24 30.51
C ASP A 514 13.09 6.10 29.57
N LYS A 515 12.16 7.07 29.61
CA LYS A 515 11.01 7.14 28.70
C LYS A 515 11.44 7.16 27.23
N ALA A 516 12.41 7.99 26.88
CA ALA A 516 12.93 8.10 25.52
C ALA A 516 13.68 6.82 25.08
N ASN A 517 14.39 6.16 25.99
CA ASN A 517 15.05 4.89 25.70
C ASN A 517 14.04 3.77 25.45
N ALA A 518 13.01 3.65 26.30
CA ALA A 518 11.95 2.66 26.13
C ALA A 518 11.19 2.87 24.81
N LEU A 519 10.85 4.12 24.47
CA LEU A 519 10.27 4.48 23.17
C LEU A 519 11.15 4.00 22.01
N ARG A 520 12.46 4.23 22.07
CA ARG A 520 13.37 3.80 20.99
C ARG A 520 13.43 2.29 20.85
N VAL A 521 13.45 1.56 21.96
CA VAL A 521 13.41 0.09 21.94
C VAL A 521 12.13 -0.41 21.27
N ALA A 522 10.98 0.14 21.65
CA ALA A 522 9.69 -0.23 21.07
C ALA A 522 9.61 0.10 19.56
N VAL A 523 10.08 1.28 19.15
CA VAL A 523 10.15 1.67 17.72
C VAL A 523 11.13 0.80 16.93
N THR A 524 12.27 0.44 17.52
CA THR A 524 13.21 -0.50 16.88
C THR A 524 12.57 -1.88 16.70
N LYS A 525 11.85 -2.37 17.72
CA LYS A 525 11.13 -3.64 17.62
C LYS A 525 10.07 -3.61 16.53
N HIS A 526 9.28 -2.53 16.46
CA HIS A 526 8.29 -2.34 15.40
C HIS A 526 8.94 -2.42 14.01
N GLY A 527 10.06 -1.73 13.81
CA GLY A 527 10.82 -1.80 12.55
C GLY A 527 11.39 -3.19 12.21
N GLU A 528 11.68 -4.02 13.20
CA GLU A 528 12.02 -5.45 12.99
C GLU A 528 10.79 -6.23 12.51
N LEU A 529 9.63 -6.04 13.13
CA LEU A 529 8.39 -6.71 12.74
C LEU A 529 7.94 -6.30 11.33
N THR A 530 8.03 -5.02 10.97
CA THR A 530 7.77 -4.55 9.61
C THR A 530 8.66 -5.26 8.59
N LYS A 531 9.97 -5.39 8.88
CA LYS A 531 10.92 -6.13 8.02
C LYS A 531 10.54 -7.61 7.89
N ASN A 532 10.15 -8.24 8.99
CA ASN A 532 9.68 -9.63 8.97
C ASN A 532 8.41 -9.76 8.11
N GLY A 533 7.44 -8.86 8.28
CA GLY A 533 6.19 -8.84 7.51
C GLY A 533 6.44 -8.75 6.01
N VAL A 534 7.21 -7.75 5.56
CA VAL A 534 7.49 -7.58 4.12
C VAL A 534 8.31 -8.72 3.51
N MET A 535 9.04 -9.47 4.32
CA MET A 535 9.80 -10.67 3.92
C MET A 535 9.00 -11.97 4.01
N GLY A 536 7.69 -11.90 4.30
CA GLY A 536 6.83 -13.07 4.46
C GLY A 536 7.21 -13.93 5.68
N GLN A 537 7.77 -13.31 6.73
CA GLN A 537 8.21 -13.93 7.97
C GLN A 537 7.30 -13.57 9.16
N GLY A 538 6.12 -12.99 8.92
CA GLY A 538 5.08 -12.93 9.94
C GLY A 538 4.53 -14.33 10.26
N PHE A 539 3.62 -14.39 11.24
CA PHE A 539 3.01 -15.65 11.66
C PHE A 539 1.54 -15.75 11.28
N ASP A 540 0.83 -14.62 11.13
CA ASP A 540 -0.62 -14.60 10.97
C ASP A 540 -1.06 -15.34 9.71
N ARG A 541 -0.46 -15.04 8.55
CA ARG A 541 -0.80 -15.76 7.30
C ARG A 541 -0.38 -17.23 7.33
N HIS A 542 0.72 -17.54 7.98
CA HIS A 542 1.19 -18.91 8.11
C HIS A 542 0.23 -19.75 8.97
N LEU A 543 -0.16 -19.27 10.16
CA LEU A 543 -1.11 -19.96 11.01
C LEU A 543 -2.52 -20.04 10.41
N PHE A 544 -2.93 -19.03 9.64
CA PHE A 544 -4.16 -19.09 8.85
C PHE A 544 -4.10 -20.20 7.80
N ALA A 545 -3.00 -20.32 7.05
CA ALA A 545 -2.80 -21.37 6.07
C ALA A 545 -2.75 -22.78 6.70
N LEU A 546 -2.13 -22.94 7.87
CA LEU A 546 -2.12 -24.22 8.59
C LEU A 546 -3.52 -24.63 9.07
N ARG A 547 -4.36 -23.67 9.46
CA ARG A 547 -5.77 -23.92 9.78
C ARG A 547 -6.56 -24.36 8.53
N ALA A 548 -6.40 -23.65 7.42
CA ALA A 548 -7.03 -24.03 6.16
C ALA A 548 -6.58 -25.43 5.69
N MET A 549 -5.30 -25.78 5.89
CA MET A 549 -4.81 -27.14 5.65
C MET A 549 -5.46 -28.17 6.55
N ALA A 550 -5.69 -27.88 7.84
CA ALA A 550 -6.39 -28.80 8.73
C ALA A 550 -7.83 -29.07 8.25
N GLU A 551 -8.53 -28.04 7.81
CA GLU A 551 -9.87 -28.16 7.23
C GLU A 551 -9.86 -29.02 5.95
N LEU A 552 -8.88 -28.83 5.06
CA LEU A 552 -8.73 -29.63 3.84
C LEU A 552 -8.42 -31.10 4.11
N GLU A 553 -7.60 -31.39 5.12
CA GLU A 553 -7.21 -32.76 5.50
C GLU A 553 -8.28 -33.45 6.38
N GLY A 554 -9.40 -32.77 6.68
CA GLY A 554 -10.45 -33.30 7.57
C GLY A 554 -10.00 -33.44 9.03
N ILE A 555 -8.98 -32.69 9.44
CA ILE A 555 -8.43 -32.68 10.79
C ILE A 555 -9.22 -31.68 11.63
N ASN A 556 -9.61 -32.09 12.84
CA ASN A 556 -10.25 -31.19 13.80
C ASN A 556 -9.37 -29.96 14.06
N VAL A 557 -10.00 -28.79 14.16
CA VAL A 557 -9.30 -27.52 14.43
C VAL A 557 -8.39 -27.69 15.66
N PRO A 558 -7.07 -27.47 15.53
CA PRO A 558 -6.14 -27.65 16.64
C PRO A 558 -6.49 -26.78 17.85
N LYS A 559 -6.31 -27.34 19.05
CA LYS A 559 -6.76 -26.75 20.33
C LYS A 559 -6.35 -25.29 20.53
N PHE A 560 -5.14 -24.89 20.13
CA PHE A 560 -4.68 -23.52 20.38
C PHE A 560 -5.50 -22.47 19.60
N TYR A 561 -6.09 -22.81 18.45
CA TYR A 561 -6.98 -21.90 17.70
C TYR A 561 -8.29 -21.62 18.44
N THR A 562 -8.71 -22.51 19.35
CA THR A 562 -9.97 -22.37 20.10
C THR A 562 -9.77 -21.74 21.48
N LEU A 563 -8.54 -21.53 21.93
CA LEU A 563 -8.26 -20.93 23.23
C LEU A 563 -8.69 -19.45 23.28
N PRO A 564 -9.12 -18.95 24.46
CA PRO A 564 -9.46 -17.54 24.63
C PRO A 564 -8.34 -16.59 24.21
N ALA A 565 -7.07 -16.97 24.43
CA ALA A 565 -5.92 -16.16 24.02
C ALA A 565 -5.85 -15.95 22.49
N HIS A 566 -6.16 -16.99 21.72
CA HIS A 566 -6.21 -16.88 20.26
C HIS A 566 -7.39 -16.00 19.80
N GLN A 567 -8.53 -16.11 20.48
CA GLN A 567 -9.69 -15.24 20.20
C GLN A 567 -9.38 -13.77 20.52
N ILE A 568 -8.70 -13.49 21.64
CA ILE A 568 -8.24 -12.13 22.01
C ILE A 568 -7.30 -11.57 20.94
N LEU A 569 -6.31 -12.35 20.48
CA LEU A 569 -5.36 -11.91 19.46
C LEU A 569 -6.04 -11.60 18.11
N ASN A 570 -7.05 -12.38 17.73
CA ASN A 570 -7.75 -12.21 16.45
C ASN A 570 -8.90 -11.19 16.51
N LYS A 571 -9.37 -10.83 17.70
CA LYS A 571 -10.31 -9.71 17.88
C LYS A 571 -9.55 -8.40 17.85
N ILE A 572 -9.26 -7.91 16.65
CA ILE A 572 -8.54 -6.65 16.42
C ILE A 572 -9.35 -5.48 17.00
N ILE A 573 -8.76 -4.76 17.95
CA ILE A 573 -9.34 -3.55 18.54
C ILE A 573 -8.74 -2.29 17.90
N LEU A 574 -7.46 -2.36 17.52
CA LEU A 574 -6.77 -1.29 16.80
C LEU A 574 -6.40 -1.80 15.42
N SER A 575 -7.22 -1.47 14.41
CA SER A 575 -6.91 -1.79 13.02
C SER A 575 -6.31 -0.56 12.37
N THR A 576 -5.06 -0.66 11.93
CA THR A 576 -4.26 0.48 11.48
C THR A 576 -3.73 0.27 10.06
N SER A 577 -3.65 1.36 9.30
CA SER A 577 -3.02 1.34 7.98
C SER A 577 -2.41 2.70 7.67
N THR A 578 -1.23 2.70 7.08
CA THR A 578 -0.60 3.93 6.57
C THR A 578 -0.55 3.96 5.06
N LEU A 579 -0.70 5.15 4.50
CA LEU A 579 -0.53 5.39 3.07
C LEU A 579 0.06 6.80 2.86
N SER A 580 1.37 6.85 2.65
CA SER A 580 2.10 8.11 2.42
C SER A 580 2.32 8.32 0.93
N SER A 581 1.82 9.43 0.40
CA SER A 581 2.10 9.87 -0.97
C SER A 581 1.85 11.37 -1.14
N PRO A 582 2.67 12.09 -1.92
CA PRO A 582 2.43 13.49 -2.24
C PRO A 582 1.15 13.73 -3.05
N ALA A 583 0.57 12.68 -3.65
CA ALA A 583 -0.67 12.75 -4.43
C ALA A 583 -1.94 12.69 -3.56
N LEU A 584 -1.81 12.31 -2.30
CA LEU A 584 -2.92 11.94 -1.43
C LEU A 584 -3.04 12.91 -0.26
N GLU A 585 -4.28 13.18 0.14
CA GLU A 585 -4.58 13.93 1.37
C GLU A 585 -4.76 12.96 2.55
N GLY A 586 -5.28 11.76 2.28
CA GLY A 586 -5.63 10.80 3.32
C GLY A 586 -6.24 9.51 2.80
N GLY A 587 -6.50 8.57 3.70
CA GLY A 587 -7.38 7.44 3.47
C GLY A 587 -8.02 6.94 4.76
N SER A 588 -9.28 6.54 4.66
CA SER A 588 -10.06 5.99 5.78
C SER A 588 -10.73 4.67 5.40
N PHE A 589 -11.00 3.86 6.40
CA PHE A 589 -11.67 2.56 6.29
C PHE A 589 -12.52 2.34 7.54
N GLY A 590 -13.47 1.41 7.49
CA GLY A 590 -14.33 1.11 8.64
C GLY A 590 -13.64 0.23 9.70
N PRO A 591 -14.18 0.17 10.93
CA PRO A 591 -13.71 -0.75 11.95
C PRO A 591 -14.06 -2.20 11.58
N VAL A 592 -13.18 -3.15 11.87
CA VAL A 592 -13.38 -4.58 11.49
C VAL A 592 -14.32 -5.35 12.42
N ASN A 593 -14.78 -4.71 13.50
CA ASN A 593 -15.83 -5.19 14.41
C ASN A 593 -16.35 -4.02 15.26
N GLU A 594 -17.38 -4.26 16.08
CA GLU A 594 -18.05 -3.22 16.90
C GLU A 594 -17.15 -2.55 17.94
N ASP A 595 -16.11 -3.24 18.43
CA ASP A 595 -15.18 -2.73 19.42
C ASP A 595 -13.91 -2.11 18.80
N CYS A 596 -13.80 -2.09 17.48
CA CYS A 596 -12.58 -1.69 16.79
C CYS A 596 -12.54 -0.17 16.52
N TYR A 597 -11.33 0.38 16.55
CA TYR A 597 -10.98 1.66 15.96
C TYR A 597 -10.28 1.40 14.62
N GLY A 598 -10.86 1.86 13.52
CA GLY A 598 -10.19 1.94 12.23
C GLY A 598 -9.36 3.23 12.19
N ILE A 599 -8.04 3.10 12.03
CA ILE A 599 -7.08 4.21 12.12
C ILE A 599 -6.23 4.27 10.84
N GLY A 600 -6.64 5.11 9.90
CA GLY A 600 -5.76 5.56 8.82
C GLY A 600 -4.80 6.63 9.35
N TYR A 601 -3.51 6.56 9.05
CA TYR A 601 -2.57 7.57 9.52
C TYR A 601 -1.46 7.90 8.51
N GLY A 602 -0.98 9.13 8.60
CA GLY A 602 0.12 9.64 7.78
C GLY A 602 0.97 10.65 8.54
N ILE A 603 2.26 10.71 8.20
CA ILE A 603 3.19 11.71 8.73
C ILE A 603 4.01 12.29 7.58
N GLU A 604 3.72 13.53 7.24
CA GLU A 604 4.18 14.22 6.03
C GLU A 604 4.97 15.48 6.38
N LYS A 605 5.30 16.30 5.37
CA LYS A 605 6.08 17.53 5.56
C LYS A 605 5.26 18.61 6.25
N GLU A 606 3.96 18.60 6.04
CA GLU A 606 3.01 19.61 6.49
C GLU A 606 2.51 19.32 7.92
N GLY A 607 2.56 18.06 8.35
CA GLY A 607 2.07 17.61 9.66
C GLY A 607 1.81 16.12 9.65
N SER A 608 1.15 15.63 10.69
CA SER A 608 0.65 14.25 10.77
C SER A 608 -0.85 14.25 10.95
N THR A 609 -1.49 13.21 10.41
CA THR A 609 -2.94 13.08 10.41
C THR A 609 -3.36 11.67 10.86
N PHE A 610 -4.49 11.62 11.54
CA PHE A 610 -5.20 10.40 11.92
C PHE A 610 -6.65 10.50 11.41
N GLN A 611 -7.09 9.49 10.68
CA GLN A 611 -8.42 9.39 10.09
C GLN A 611 -9.09 8.19 10.69
N LEU A 612 -10.08 8.47 11.52
CA LEU A 612 -10.63 7.53 12.48
C LEU A 612 -12.05 7.15 12.13
N SER A 613 -12.38 5.88 12.31
CA SER A 613 -13.74 5.38 12.30
C SER A 613 -13.95 4.39 13.44
N SER A 614 -15.13 4.41 14.07
CA SER A 614 -15.48 3.44 15.10
C SER A 614 -16.99 3.45 15.40
N TYR A 615 -17.51 2.34 15.92
CA TYR A 615 -18.83 2.30 16.54
C TYR A 615 -18.80 2.70 18.02
N ARG A 616 -17.60 2.89 18.59
CA ARG A 616 -17.42 3.23 19.99
C ARG A 616 -17.64 4.71 20.26
N LYS A 617 -18.43 5.01 21.29
CA LYS A 617 -18.80 6.38 21.68
C LYS A 617 -17.64 7.22 22.23
N ASP A 618 -16.54 6.57 22.59
CA ASP A 618 -15.33 7.19 23.13
C ASP A 618 -14.29 7.55 22.05
N LEU A 619 -14.64 7.43 20.76
CA LEU A 619 -13.78 7.84 19.65
C LEU A 619 -13.29 9.30 19.75
N PRO A 620 -14.11 10.30 20.14
CA PRO A 620 -13.63 11.67 20.31
C PRO A 620 -12.52 11.81 21.35
N GLN A 621 -12.58 11.05 22.45
CA GLN A 621 -11.54 11.05 23.48
C GLN A 621 -10.24 10.40 22.97
N LEU A 622 -10.35 9.30 22.22
CA LEU A 622 -9.18 8.70 21.58
C LEU A 622 -8.51 9.68 20.62
N LYS A 623 -9.30 10.43 19.83
CA LYS A 623 -8.79 11.48 18.93
C LYS A 623 -7.93 12.50 19.68
N GLU A 624 -8.44 13.04 20.79
CA GLU A 624 -7.71 14.02 21.60
C GLU A 624 -6.41 13.44 22.16
N LEU A 625 -6.47 12.20 22.68
CA LEU A 625 -5.31 11.50 23.23
C LEU A 625 -4.26 11.14 22.17
N LEU A 626 -4.63 10.91 20.92
CA LEU A 626 -3.68 10.72 19.82
C LEU A 626 -2.86 11.98 19.55
N VAL A 627 -3.52 13.14 19.52
CA VAL A 627 -2.87 14.45 19.34
C VAL A 627 -1.94 14.74 20.51
N GLU A 628 -2.43 14.59 21.75
CA GLU A 628 -1.63 14.77 22.96
C GLU A 628 -0.41 13.84 22.94
N SER A 629 -0.62 12.54 22.67
CA SER A 629 0.43 11.54 22.73
C SER A 629 1.54 11.80 21.71
N ILE A 630 1.23 12.17 20.46
CA ILE A 630 2.31 12.43 19.48
C ILE A 630 3.10 13.69 19.81
N THR A 631 2.43 14.73 20.32
CA THR A 631 3.09 15.96 20.80
C THR A 631 3.98 15.69 22.01
N ASP A 632 3.50 14.92 22.99
CA ASP A 632 4.30 14.49 24.15
C ASP A 632 5.56 13.75 23.73
N LEU A 633 5.46 12.84 22.75
CA LEU A 633 6.59 12.07 22.27
C LEU A 633 7.59 12.92 21.47
N GLU A 634 7.14 13.90 20.69
CA GLU A 634 8.05 14.86 20.05
C GLU A 634 8.80 15.70 21.08
N CYS A 635 8.10 16.23 22.09
CA CYS A 635 8.71 16.97 23.20
C CYS A 635 9.74 16.14 23.96
N LEU A 636 9.39 14.89 24.30
CA LEU A 636 10.27 13.94 24.96
C LEU A 636 11.58 13.72 24.16
N LEU A 637 11.46 13.53 22.85
CA LEU A 637 12.61 13.36 21.97
C LEU A 637 13.45 14.65 21.88
N ALA A 638 12.82 15.82 21.89
CA ALA A 638 13.48 17.12 21.90
C ALA A 638 14.33 17.32 23.17
N ASP A 639 13.77 17.01 24.33
CA ASP A 639 14.40 17.20 25.64
C ASP A 639 15.57 16.25 25.89
N THR A 640 15.50 15.04 25.32
CA THR A 640 16.50 13.99 25.53
C THR A 640 17.58 13.92 24.46
N THR A 641 17.43 14.68 23.37
CA THR A 641 18.45 14.74 22.32
C THR A 641 19.48 15.82 22.67
N PRO A 642 20.79 15.48 22.75
CA PRO A 642 21.82 16.46 23.07
C PRO A 642 21.81 17.63 22.07
N LYS A 643 21.66 18.85 22.57
CA LYS A 643 21.78 20.06 21.73
C LYS A 643 23.18 20.07 21.11
N LYS A 644 23.28 20.04 19.78
CA LYS A 644 24.57 20.28 19.10
C LYS A 644 25.06 21.67 19.51
N ILE A 645 26.09 21.73 20.36
CA ILE A 645 26.79 22.97 20.66
C ILE A 645 27.33 23.48 19.32
N LYS A 646 26.77 24.58 18.80
CA LYS A 646 27.42 25.33 17.73
C LYS A 646 28.77 25.75 18.29
N ARG A 647 29.86 25.15 17.81
CA ARG A 647 31.20 25.71 18.03
C ARG A 647 31.16 27.13 17.49
N VAL A 648 31.16 28.11 18.38
CA VAL A 648 31.47 29.49 18.04
C VAL A 648 32.92 29.45 17.55
N ASP A 649 33.10 29.67 16.26
CA ASP A 649 34.43 29.74 15.67
C ASP A 649 35.08 31.04 16.16
N HIS A 650 35.84 30.97 17.25
CA HIS A 650 36.59 32.10 17.80
C HIS A 650 37.84 32.47 16.96
N ARG A 651 37.92 32.03 15.70
CA ARG A 651 38.98 32.43 14.76
C ARG A 651 38.71 33.80 14.15
N ASN A 652 38.62 34.84 14.97
CA ASN A 652 38.71 36.23 14.51
C ASN A 652 39.22 37.20 15.59
N GLN A 653 40.12 36.74 16.47
CA GLN A 653 40.91 37.61 17.35
C GLN A 653 42.33 37.05 17.50
N SER A 654 43.17 37.27 16.49
CA SER A 654 44.65 37.37 16.58
C SER A 654 45.26 37.26 15.17
N ILE A 655 45.16 38.32 14.37
CA ILE A 655 46.06 38.55 13.24
C ILE A 655 46.91 39.75 13.62
N GLU A 656 48.00 39.49 14.33
CA GLU A 656 49.17 40.37 14.42
C GLU A 656 50.31 39.59 15.08
N ALA A 657 51.04 38.84 14.26
CA ALA A 657 52.45 38.43 14.44
C ALA A 657 52.79 37.43 13.33
N GLN A 658 53.07 37.94 12.13
CA GLN A 658 53.90 37.20 11.17
C GLN A 658 55.35 37.26 11.63
N GLN A 659 56.04 36.12 11.61
CA GLN A 659 57.37 35.87 11.03
C GLN A 659 58.18 34.90 11.91
N LEU A 660 58.46 33.70 11.38
CA LEU A 660 59.80 33.10 11.20
C LEU A 660 59.76 31.55 11.19
N LEU A 661 60.42 30.98 10.17
CA LEU A 661 61.05 29.64 10.06
C LEU A 661 60.27 28.44 9.44
N PRO A 662 61.00 27.47 8.82
CA PRO A 662 60.62 26.90 7.53
C PRO A 662 60.25 25.40 7.52
N ARG A 663 59.74 24.99 6.34
CA ARG A 663 59.37 23.66 5.82
C ARG A 663 60.03 22.43 6.46
N HIS A 664 59.22 21.41 6.76
CA HIS A 664 59.58 20.00 6.55
C HIS A 664 58.35 19.06 6.36
N SER A 665 58.47 18.22 5.32
CA SER A 665 58.00 16.83 5.07
C SER A 665 56.65 16.24 5.55
N GLN A 666 56.02 15.57 4.58
CA GLN A 666 55.28 14.28 4.59
C GLN A 666 54.00 14.12 5.45
N GLU A 667 52.91 13.69 4.80
CA GLU A 667 52.40 12.30 4.86
C GLU A 667 51.05 12.15 4.13
N ASN A 668 50.94 11.06 3.36
CA ASN A 668 49.71 10.58 2.73
C ASN A 668 48.79 9.99 3.80
N LYS A 669 47.56 10.51 3.93
CA LYS A 669 46.51 9.91 4.77
C LYS A 669 45.76 8.82 4.02
N THR A 670 46.07 7.57 4.34
CA THR A 670 45.18 6.41 4.13
C THR A 670 44.08 6.45 5.18
N SER A 671 42.81 6.43 4.75
CA SER A 671 41.65 6.26 5.63
C SER A 671 41.15 4.82 5.50
N VAL A 672 41.23 4.07 6.59
CA VAL A 672 40.69 2.71 6.75
C VAL A 672 39.25 2.85 7.27
N PHE A 673 38.27 2.33 6.52
CA PHE A 673 36.89 2.18 6.99
C PHE A 673 36.66 0.75 7.46
N TRP A 674 36.20 0.61 8.71
CA TRP A 674 35.70 -0.64 9.29
C TRP A 674 34.23 -0.84 8.90
N PHE A 675 33.89 -2.01 8.36
CA PHE A 675 32.52 -2.50 8.20
C PHE A 675 32.31 -3.68 9.17
N PRO A 676 31.18 -3.78 9.89
CA PRO A 676 30.83 -5.00 10.60
C PRO A 676 30.17 -6.01 9.64
N ASP A 677 30.75 -7.20 9.58
CA ASP A 677 30.24 -8.40 8.92
C ASP A 677 29.02 -8.99 9.66
N ALA A 678 28.03 -9.47 8.89
CA ALA A 678 27.33 -10.74 9.15
C ALA A 678 26.35 -11.07 8.00
N ILE A 679 26.79 -11.86 7.02
CA ILE A 679 25.91 -12.72 6.21
C ILE A 679 26.59 -14.08 6.08
N TYR A 680 26.09 -15.09 6.79
CA TYR A 680 26.49 -16.48 6.62
C TYR A 680 25.37 -17.30 5.96
N TYR A 681 25.68 -17.76 4.74
CA TYR A 681 25.29 -18.97 4.01
C TYR A 681 23.85 -19.25 3.56
N THR A 682 23.70 -19.29 2.24
CA THR A 682 23.03 -20.41 1.55
C THR A 682 23.97 -20.97 0.46
N ARG A 683 24.03 -22.30 0.37
CA ARG A 683 24.89 -23.06 -0.54
C ARG A 683 24.53 -22.79 -2.00
N ARG A 684 25.45 -22.22 -2.81
CA ARG A 684 25.67 -22.48 -4.25
C ARG A 684 26.80 -21.61 -4.80
N VAL A 685 27.46 -22.12 -5.83
CA VAL A 685 28.58 -21.51 -6.59
C VAL A 685 28.28 -20.05 -6.95
N ILE A 686 29.20 -19.14 -6.68
CA ILE A 686 29.08 -17.72 -7.05
C ILE A 686 29.96 -17.48 -8.29
N MET A 687 29.35 -17.07 -9.40
CA MET A 687 30.07 -16.56 -10.59
C MET A 687 29.95 -15.04 -10.63
N TYR A 688 31.08 -14.35 -10.73
CA TYR A 688 31.12 -12.92 -11.03
C TYR A 688 31.67 -12.70 -12.44
N ILE A 689 31.04 -11.80 -13.19
CA ILE A 689 31.59 -11.23 -14.43
C ILE A 689 31.89 -9.76 -14.13
N ILE A 690 33.17 -9.39 -14.15
CA ILE A 690 33.60 -7.99 -14.00
C ILE A 690 34.03 -7.50 -15.37
N ALA A 691 33.28 -6.55 -15.95
CA ALA A 691 33.72 -5.79 -17.11
C ALA A 691 34.51 -4.57 -16.62
N THR A 692 35.72 -4.37 -17.14
CA THR A 692 36.50 -3.16 -16.91
C THR A 692 36.64 -2.37 -18.21
N ASP A 693 36.89 -1.07 -18.12
CA ASP A 693 36.96 -0.10 -19.24
C ASP A 693 37.97 -0.42 -20.35
N ARG A 694 38.73 -1.53 -20.25
CA ARG A 694 39.69 -1.98 -21.26
C ARG A 694 39.36 -3.35 -21.89
N GLY A 695 38.12 -3.81 -21.79
CA GLY A 695 37.61 -4.95 -22.59
C GLY A 695 38.18 -6.33 -22.24
N VAL A 696 38.77 -6.50 -21.05
CA VAL A 696 39.21 -7.82 -20.57
C VAL A 696 38.11 -8.42 -19.70
N ALA A 697 37.48 -9.50 -20.17
CA ALA A 697 36.60 -10.32 -19.35
C ALA A 697 37.45 -11.30 -18.54
N SER A 698 37.33 -11.25 -17.21
CA SER A 698 37.87 -12.28 -16.33
C SER A 698 36.73 -13.08 -15.72
N LEU A 699 36.90 -14.41 -15.70
CA LEU A 699 36.02 -15.34 -15.00
C LEU A 699 36.72 -15.73 -13.68
N GLN A 700 36.04 -15.52 -12.56
CA GLN A 700 36.51 -16.01 -11.27
C GLN A 700 35.66 -17.18 -10.81
N TYR A 701 36.32 -18.26 -10.40
CA TYR A 701 35.69 -19.43 -9.82
C TYR A 701 36.26 -19.71 -8.44
N LEU A 702 35.41 -19.71 -7.41
CA LEU A 702 35.77 -20.06 -6.04
C LEU A 702 35.22 -21.45 -5.71
N ASN A 703 36.11 -22.43 -5.54
CA ASN A 703 35.75 -23.75 -5.04
C ASN A 703 35.89 -23.78 -3.51
N ILE A 704 34.77 -23.60 -2.82
CA ILE A 704 34.73 -23.53 -1.35
C ILE A 704 35.13 -24.88 -0.71
N LYS A 705 34.96 -26.02 -1.39
CA LYS A 705 35.37 -27.34 -0.87
C LYS A 705 36.88 -27.56 -0.89
N THR A 706 37.60 -26.98 -1.86
CA THR A 706 39.04 -27.18 -2.02
C THR A 706 39.88 -25.97 -1.63
N LYS A 707 39.25 -24.89 -1.13
CA LYS A 707 39.89 -23.61 -0.81
C LYS A 707 40.74 -23.06 -1.98
N THR A 708 40.31 -23.33 -3.22
CA THR A 708 41.05 -22.94 -4.44
C THR A 708 40.29 -21.85 -5.17
N LEU A 709 40.96 -20.73 -5.43
CA LEU A 709 40.48 -19.65 -6.29
C LEU A 709 41.16 -19.79 -7.66
N THR A 710 40.38 -19.93 -8.72
CA THR A 710 40.90 -20.07 -10.08
C THR A 710 40.54 -18.85 -10.92
N TYR A 711 41.55 -18.26 -11.55
CA TYR A 711 41.40 -17.09 -12.42
C TYR A 711 41.60 -17.49 -13.87
N LEU A 712 40.60 -17.17 -14.70
CA LEU A 712 40.66 -17.32 -16.15
C LEU A 712 40.63 -15.95 -16.79
N PHE A 713 41.67 -15.61 -17.54
CA PHE A 713 41.68 -14.40 -18.35
C PHE A 713 42.31 -14.66 -19.72
N SER A 714 41.79 -13.94 -20.71
CA SER A 714 42.27 -13.96 -22.09
C SER A 714 42.96 -12.64 -22.39
N ARG A 715 44.24 -12.71 -22.77
CA ARG A 715 45.00 -11.58 -23.32
C ARG A 715 45.74 -12.09 -24.56
N ASN A 716 45.54 -11.42 -25.70
CA ASN A 716 46.12 -11.80 -27.00
C ASN A 716 45.78 -13.25 -27.45
N ARG A 717 44.52 -13.67 -27.31
CA ARG A 717 44.01 -15.00 -27.76
C ARG A 717 44.72 -16.22 -27.16
N GLN A 718 45.46 -16.06 -26.06
CA GLN A 718 45.93 -17.18 -25.24
C GLN A 718 45.16 -17.20 -23.91
N LEU A 719 44.58 -18.36 -23.59
CA LEU A 719 43.97 -18.61 -22.28
C LEU A 719 45.08 -18.91 -21.27
N ARG A 720 45.09 -18.20 -20.14
CA ARG A 720 45.96 -18.52 -19.01
C ARG A 720 45.11 -18.82 -17.77
N VAL A 721 45.55 -19.82 -17.01
CA VAL A 721 44.91 -20.29 -15.77
C VAL A 721 45.87 -20.03 -14.62
N LEU A 722 45.42 -19.30 -13.60
CA LEU A 722 46.13 -19.18 -12.33
C LEU A 722 45.30 -19.84 -11.21
N HIS A 723 45.95 -20.69 -10.42
CA HIS A 723 45.37 -21.29 -9.22
C HIS A 723 46.00 -20.67 -7.97
N PHE A 724 45.16 -20.21 -7.05
CA PHE A 724 45.57 -19.77 -5.72
C PHE A 724 44.94 -20.68 -4.66
N PHE A 725 45.73 -21.06 -3.66
CA PHE A 725 45.28 -21.84 -2.51
C PHE A 725 45.11 -20.89 -1.31
N LEU A 726 43.94 -20.93 -0.65
CA LEU A 726 43.69 -20.17 0.58
C LEU A 726 44.24 -20.95 1.77
N VAL A 727 45.25 -20.39 2.45
CA VAL A 727 45.83 -20.91 3.69
C VAL A 727 45.23 -20.15 4.88
N ASP A 728 44.82 -20.85 5.95
CA ASP A 728 44.20 -20.24 7.14
C ASP A 728 45.21 -19.46 7.99
N SER A 729 44.86 -18.18 8.21
CA SER A 729 45.13 -17.27 9.34
C SER A 729 46.52 -17.16 9.97
N THR A 730 46.86 -15.89 10.24
CA THR A 730 47.88 -15.34 11.18
C THR A 730 49.31 -15.23 10.66
N ASN A 731 49.69 -13.97 10.39
CA ASN A 731 51.01 -13.44 10.06
C ASN A 731 51.68 -13.98 8.80
N ILE A 732 52.19 -13.08 7.97
CA ILE A 732 53.56 -13.17 7.41
C ILE A 732 53.91 -11.82 6.76
N VAL A 733 55.04 -11.29 7.25
CA VAL A 733 55.91 -10.28 6.67
C VAL A 733 56.34 -10.73 5.26
N GLY A 734 56.39 -9.81 4.29
CA GLY A 734 56.65 -10.16 2.88
C GLY A 734 58.04 -10.76 2.59
N ASP A 735 58.18 -11.34 1.39
CA ASP A 735 59.17 -10.89 0.41
C ASP A 735 58.88 -11.41 -1.02
N MET A 736 59.14 -10.52 -1.99
CA MET A 736 59.12 -10.54 -3.48
C MET A 736 58.22 -11.49 -4.28
#